data_AF-A0A6P2EBV1-F1
#
_entry.id   AF-A0A6P2EBV1-F1
#
_cell.length_a   1.000
_cell.length_b   1.000
_cell.length_c   1.000
_cell.angle_alpha   90.00
_cell.angle_beta   90.00
_cell.angle_gamma   90.00
#
_symmetry.space_group_name_H-M   'P 1'
#
loop_
_entity.id
_entity.type
_entity.pdbx_description
1 polymer ?
#
loop_
_entity_poly.entity_id
_entity_poly.type
_entity_poly.pdbx_seq_one_letter_code
_entity_poly.pdbx_strand_id
1 'polypeptide(L)'
;MSMLMRDAQAEPVAIRREDYRAPAYWIDTVDLTFDLDPAKTRVLNRMRLRRNPEVAPEPLRLDGDELNLARVLVDGQGASFRMEADQLVIDNLPDAFELELFTTCAPAKNTKLMGLFVSEDTFFTQCEAEGFRRITYFLDRPDVMASYTVTIRAAKAAYPVLLSNGNLVEQGELPEGRHFAKWVDPFRKPSYLFALVAGKLVAREQRIKARNGKEHLLQVYVRAGDLDKTEHAMNSLVNSVMWDEARFGLPLDLDRFMIVATSDFNMGAMENKGLNIFNTKYVLANQATATDADYGNIESVVGHEYFHNWTGDRVTCRDWFQLSLKEGLTVFRDQEFSQDLCVDASARAVKRIEDVRVLRTAQFPEDAGPMAHPVRPDSYIEISNFYTVTIYEKGAEVVRMMQTLVGRQGFARGMTLYFERHDGQAVTCDDFAQAIADANPDSELAHRLPQFKRWYSQAGTPRLAAHGVYDAAQRTYTLSFAQSCPPTPGQPFKEPFVIPVNLGLLDPDGRELPLQLAGEEAPGAGTRTLVLTRAGEQFTFIHVDAEPVPSILRGFSAPVILEYEYSDAQLLALLAHDADPFNRWEAAQRLALRAAIQAINAPVAGASEAPLNEACLEAMRRVLRDPALDAAFKELVLTLPSETYIAEQLEMVDPQRVHLVREAMRAQLAAGLFADWEQAYEEHRDTGPYSPDPRSSGRRALAGLALSYLCLAARATGDTVWPGRTLQRFKDAGNMTDRFNALQALVSSGHALAAQALARFHAIFKDEALVIDKWFSLQAGAPDRGGDILPLVKQLMKHPDFSLKNPNRARSVIFSYCNANPGALHRPDAAGYVFWSERVIELDAINPQVAARLARALDRWSKLAEPYRSAAREAIMRVAAKPDLSKDTHEVVTRALAG
;
A
#
# COMPACT_ATOMS: atom_id res chain seq x y z
N MET A 1 2.50 -48.71 -4.69
CA MET A 1 3.11 -48.20 -5.94
C MET A 1 1.97 -47.95 -6.93
N SER A 2 1.49 -46.71 -6.99
CA SER A 2 0.67 -46.17 -8.07
C SER A 2 0.97 -44.67 -8.04
N MET A 3 1.96 -44.27 -8.84
CA MET A 3 2.21 -42.87 -9.15
C MET A 3 1.03 -42.43 -10.02
N LEU A 4 0.12 -41.65 -9.45
CA LEU A 4 -0.84 -40.88 -10.21
C LEU A 4 -0.05 -39.95 -11.13
N MET A 5 -0.13 -40.20 -12.43
CA MET A 5 0.22 -39.23 -13.45
C MET A 5 -0.61 -37.97 -13.15
N ARG A 6 0.07 -36.85 -12.87
CA ARG A 6 -0.57 -35.53 -12.90
C ARG A 6 -1.04 -35.32 -14.33
N ASP A 7 -2.36 -35.26 -14.52
CA ASP A 7 -2.95 -34.80 -15.78
C ASP A 7 -2.32 -33.46 -16.17
N ALA A 8 -2.14 -33.27 -17.49
CA ALA A 8 -1.69 -32.01 -18.07
C ALA A 8 -2.47 -30.85 -17.42
N GLN A 9 -1.77 -29.88 -16.84
CA GLN A 9 -2.40 -28.70 -16.22
C GLN A 9 -3.33 -28.05 -17.25
N ALA A 10 -4.64 -28.12 -17.00
CA ALA A 10 -5.61 -27.32 -17.74
C ALA A 10 -5.25 -25.84 -17.60
N GLU A 11 -5.46 -25.04 -18.65
CA GLU A 11 -5.25 -23.59 -18.58
C GLU A 11 -6.04 -23.00 -17.40
N PRO A 12 -5.45 -22.08 -16.61
CA PRO A 12 -6.16 -21.45 -15.50
C PRO A 12 -7.44 -20.76 -15.98
N VAL A 13 -8.57 -21.09 -15.37
CA VAL A 13 -9.89 -20.50 -15.71
C VAL A 13 -10.11 -19.24 -14.88
N ALA A 14 -10.50 -18.15 -15.53
CA ALA A 14 -10.85 -16.90 -14.85
C ALA A 14 -12.19 -17.03 -14.09
N ILE A 15 -12.20 -16.58 -12.83
CA ILE A 15 -13.40 -16.43 -12.01
C ILE A 15 -14.02 -15.07 -12.34
N ARG A 16 -15.35 -15.00 -12.50
CA ARG A 16 -16.06 -13.76 -12.86
C ARG A 16 -17.00 -13.27 -11.77
N ARG A 17 -17.09 -11.95 -11.63
CA ARG A 17 -17.96 -11.29 -10.64
C ARG A 17 -19.45 -11.56 -10.88
N GLU A 18 -19.84 -11.64 -12.16
CA GLU A 18 -21.24 -11.91 -12.56
C GLU A 18 -21.71 -13.33 -12.20
N ASP A 19 -20.78 -14.27 -12.00
CA ASP A 19 -21.08 -15.67 -11.69
C ASP A 19 -21.32 -15.91 -10.19
N TYR A 20 -21.34 -14.86 -9.36
CA TYR A 20 -21.60 -15.00 -7.94
C TYR A 20 -22.94 -15.73 -7.70
N ARG A 21 -22.87 -16.82 -6.93
CA ARG A 21 -24.02 -17.54 -6.38
C ARG A 21 -23.83 -17.70 -4.88
N ALA A 22 -24.93 -17.53 -4.13
CA ALA A 22 -24.95 -17.83 -2.70
C ALA A 22 -24.54 -19.30 -2.46
N PRO A 23 -23.86 -19.62 -1.33
CA PRO A 23 -23.36 -20.96 -1.08
C PRO A 23 -24.52 -21.95 -0.88
N ALA A 24 -24.32 -23.21 -1.30
CA ALA A 24 -25.33 -24.27 -1.15
C ALA A 24 -25.55 -24.71 0.31
N TYR A 25 -24.58 -24.40 1.20
CA TYR A 25 -24.64 -24.69 2.62
C TYR A 25 -24.11 -23.49 3.42
N TRP A 26 -24.61 -23.35 4.64
CA TRP A 26 -24.09 -22.45 5.65
C TRP A 26 -23.35 -23.26 6.72
N ILE A 27 -22.27 -22.68 7.25
CA ILE A 27 -21.56 -23.19 8.42
C ILE A 27 -21.96 -22.30 9.60
N ASP A 28 -22.65 -22.86 10.59
CA ASP A 28 -23.10 -22.09 11.75
C ASP A 28 -22.00 -22.02 12.82
N THR A 29 -21.33 -23.16 13.09
CA THR A 29 -20.27 -23.26 14.11
C THR A 29 -19.10 -24.10 13.62
N VAL A 30 -17.90 -23.73 14.07
CA VAL A 30 -16.64 -24.44 13.81
C VAL A 30 -15.91 -24.69 15.15
N ASP A 31 -15.65 -25.94 15.48
CA ASP A 31 -14.79 -26.37 16.59
C ASP A 31 -13.51 -27.00 16.02
N LEU A 32 -12.40 -26.29 16.19
CA LEU A 32 -11.08 -26.70 15.73
C LEU A 32 -10.24 -27.19 16.90
N THR A 33 -9.62 -28.35 16.77
CA THR A 33 -8.55 -28.79 17.66
C THR A 33 -7.26 -29.00 16.88
N PHE A 34 -6.22 -28.24 17.25
CA PHE A 34 -4.87 -28.33 16.71
C PHE A 34 -3.97 -29.09 17.67
N ASP A 35 -3.33 -30.15 17.16
CA ASP A 35 -2.21 -30.80 17.83
C ASP A 35 -0.94 -30.47 17.03
N LEU A 36 -0.23 -29.45 17.53
CA LEU A 36 0.86 -28.79 16.82
C LEU A 36 2.14 -29.62 16.83
N ASP A 37 2.65 -29.86 15.63
CA ASP A 37 3.97 -30.43 15.35
C ASP A 37 4.48 -29.83 14.02
N PRO A 38 5.71 -29.28 13.96
CA PRO A 38 6.18 -28.59 12.77
C PRO A 38 6.23 -29.48 11.52
N ALA A 39 6.52 -30.77 11.69
CA ALA A 39 6.61 -31.72 10.59
C ALA A 39 5.24 -32.28 10.19
N LYS A 40 4.32 -32.45 11.16
CA LYS A 40 2.99 -33.02 10.93
C LYS A 40 1.96 -32.54 11.96
N THR A 41 1.41 -31.35 11.76
CA THR A 41 0.30 -30.85 12.58
C THR A 41 -0.97 -31.61 12.24
N ARG A 42 -1.71 -32.01 13.28
CA ARG A 42 -3.03 -32.68 13.14
C ARG A 42 -4.13 -31.68 13.45
N VAL A 43 -5.14 -31.65 12.59
CA VAL A 43 -6.29 -30.74 12.69
C VAL A 43 -7.56 -31.56 12.73
N LEU A 44 -8.30 -31.46 13.82
CA LEU A 44 -9.67 -31.94 13.91
C LEU A 44 -10.60 -30.74 13.69
N ASN A 45 -11.44 -30.81 12.68
CA ASN A 45 -12.42 -29.79 12.34
C ASN A 45 -13.82 -30.36 12.47
N ARG A 46 -14.60 -29.86 13.42
CA ARG A 46 -16.01 -30.19 13.61
C ARG A 46 -16.87 -28.99 13.26
N MET A 47 -17.77 -29.16 12.31
CA MET A 47 -18.63 -28.10 11.82
C MET A 47 -20.08 -28.49 11.96
N ARG A 48 -20.93 -27.53 12.32
CA ARG A 48 -22.37 -27.67 12.17
C ARG A 48 -22.80 -26.97 10.90
N LEU A 49 -23.34 -27.73 9.96
CA LEU A 49 -23.77 -27.21 8.67
C LEU A 49 -25.29 -27.32 8.51
N ARG A 50 -25.82 -26.44 7.69
CA ARG A 50 -27.20 -26.52 7.19
C ARG A 50 -27.26 -26.17 5.72
N ARG A 51 -28.18 -26.80 4.98
CA ARG A 51 -28.45 -26.46 3.59
C ARG A 51 -28.96 -25.02 3.50
N ASN A 52 -28.55 -24.31 2.46
CA ASN A 52 -29.11 -23.00 2.14
C ASN A 52 -30.47 -23.19 1.43
N PRO A 53 -31.60 -22.78 2.04
CA PRO A 53 -32.92 -22.97 1.43
C PRO A 53 -33.19 -22.04 0.24
N GLU A 54 -32.36 -21.02 0.03
CA GLU A 54 -32.54 -19.99 -1.01
C GLU A 54 -31.98 -20.41 -2.38
N VAL A 55 -31.29 -21.54 -2.45
CA VAL A 55 -30.68 -22.06 -3.68
C VAL A 55 -31.07 -23.51 -3.93
N ALA A 56 -30.95 -23.96 -5.18
CA ALA A 56 -31.21 -25.34 -5.54
C ALA A 56 -30.30 -26.30 -4.74
N PRO A 57 -30.79 -27.48 -4.32
CA PRO A 57 -29.96 -28.45 -3.61
C PRO A 57 -28.77 -28.90 -4.45
N GLU A 58 -27.56 -28.76 -3.90
CA GLU A 58 -26.30 -29.20 -4.49
C GLU A 58 -25.50 -30.05 -3.47
N PRO A 59 -24.53 -30.87 -3.93
CA PRO A 59 -23.57 -31.53 -3.04
C PRO A 59 -22.76 -30.52 -2.22
N LEU A 60 -22.30 -30.93 -1.03
CA LEU A 60 -21.35 -30.11 -0.28
C LEU A 60 -19.98 -30.20 -0.95
N ARG A 61 -19.39 -29.06 -1.27
CA ARG A 61 -18.06 -28.94 -1.88
C ARG A 61 -17.18 -28.12 -0.95
N LEU A 62 -16.11 -28.70 -0.43
CA LEU A 62 -15.17 -28.03 0.47
C LEU A 62 -13.80 -27.92 -0.19
N ASP A 63 -13.21 -26.73 -0.15
CA ASP A 63 -11.90 -26.44 -0.71
C ASP A 63 -10.80 -26.96 0.23
N GLY A 64 -9.76 -27.58 -0.33
CA GLY A 64 -8.57 -27.99 0.41
C GLY A 64 -7.31 -27.96 -0.46
N ASP A 65 -6.16 -27.59 0.09
CA ASP A 65 -4.90 -27.51 -0.67
C ASP A 65 -3.74 -28.06 0.16
N GLU A 66 -2.96 -28.97 -0.43
CA GLU A 66 -1.79 -29.64 0.19
C GLU A 66 -2.10 -30.32 1.55
N LEU A 67 -3.32 -30.85 1.69
CA LEU A 67 -3.77 -31.57 2.89
C LEU A 67 -3.68 -33.08 2.75
N ASN A 68 -3.45 -33.77 3.86
CA ASN A 68 -3.70 -35.21 3.98
C ASN A 68 -5.01 -35.43 4.75
N LEU A 69 -6.04 -35.94 4.06
CA LEU A 69 -7.33 -36.30 4.64
C LEU A 69 -7.29 -37.72 5.23
N ALA A 70 -7.63 -37.85 6.51
CA ALA A 70 -7.59 -39.13 7.22
C ALA A 70 -8.95 -39.60 7.74
N ARG A 71 -9.92 -38.70 7.95
CA ARG A 71 -11.27 -39.06 8.41
C ARG A 71 -12.33 -38.06 7.95
N VAL A 72 -13.50 -38.57 7.57
CA VAL A 72 -14.73 -37.81 7.27
C VAL A 72 -15.90 -38.51 7.95
N LEU A 73 -16.52 -37.85 8.94
CA LEU A 73 -17.73 -38.35 9.60
C LEU A 73 -18.88 -37.35 9.44
N VAL A 74 -20.07 -37.86 9.14
CA VAL A 74 -21.34 -37.12 9.16
C VAL A 74 -22.18 -37.70 10.28
N ASP A 75 -22.56 -36.87 11.26
CA ASP A 75 -23.30 -37.26 12.47
C ASP A 75 -22.67 -38.48 13.19
N GLY A 76 -21.34 -38.46 13.28
CA GLY A 76 -20.53 -39.52 13.91
C GLY A 76 -20.37 -40.81 13.09
N GLN A 77 -20.97 -40.90 11.90
CA GLN A 77 -20.85 -42.06 11.01
C GLN A 77 -19.92 -41.77 9.83
N GLY A 78 -19.19 -42.78 9.36
CA GLY A 78 -18.33 -42.63 8.18
C GLY A 78 -19.16 -42.29 6.93
N ALA A 79 -18.75 -41.26 6.19
CA ALA A 79 -19.43 -40.81 4.97
C ALA A 79 -18.64 -41.16 3.72
N SER A 80 -19.34 -41.50 2.63
CA SER A 80 -18.74 -41.59 1.30
C SER A 80 -18.45 -40.19 0.76
N PHE A 81 -17.29 -40.01 0.15
CA PHE A 81 -16.86 -38.76 -0.46
C PHE A 81 -16.06 -39.05 -1.72
N ARG A 82 -15.88 -38.01 -2.54
CA ARG A 82 -14.97 -38.04 -3.69
C ARG A 82 -14.11 -36.78 -3.69
N MET A 83 -12.94 -36.90 -4.31
CA MET A 83 -12.08 -35.75 -4.60
C MET A 83 -12.33 -35.31 -6.04
N GLU A 84 -12.67 -34.04 -6.24
CA GLU A 84 -12.73 -33.42 -7.56
C GLU A 84 -11.69 -32.30 -7.60
N ALA A 85 -10.57 -32.55 -8.31
CA ALA A 85 -9.36 -31.73 -8.19
C ALA A 85 -8.97 -31.57 -6.71
N ASP A 86 -8.98 -30.33 -6.22
CA ASP A 86 -8.61 -29.95 -4.86
C ASP A 86 -9.83 -29.86 -3.90
N GLN A 87 -11.03 -30.26 -4.34
CA GLN A 87 -12.25 -30.20 -3.53
C GLN A 87 -12.67 -31.57 -2.96
N LEU A 88 -13.07 -31.57 -1.69
CA LEU A 88 -13.76 -32.67 -1.04
C LEU A 88 -15.27 -32.53 -1.29
N VAL A 89 -15.87 -33.50 -1.99
CA VAL A 89 -17.29 -33.49 -2.35
C VAL A 89 -18.06 -34.61 -1.65
N ILE A 90 -19.15 -34.23 -0.99
CA ILE A 90 -20.02 -35.14 -0.22
C ILE A 90 -21.48 -34.98 -0.70
N ASP A 91 -22.07 -36.09 -1.15
CA ASP A 91 -23.46 -36.14 -1.64
C ASP A 91 -24.43 -36.65 -0.56
N ASN A 92 -25.74 -36.54 -0.84
CA ASN A 92 -26.81 -37.17 -0.05
C ASN A 92 -26.80 -36.79 1.44
N LEU A 93 -26.50 -35.52 1.73
CA LEU A 93 -26.44 -34.99 3.09
C LEU A 93 -27.83 -34.59 3.62
N PRO A 94 -28.10 -34.75 4.93
CA PRO A 94 -29.26 -34.17 5.59
C PRO A 94 -29.32 -32.64 5.43
N ASP A 95 -30.47 -32.04 5.75
CA ASP A 95 -30.62 -30.57 5.70
C ASP A 95 -29.84 -29.85 6.79
N ALA A 96 -29.56 -30.51 7.92
CA ALA A 96 -28.63 -30.04 8.94
C ALA A 96 -27.92 -31.24 9.57
N PHE A 97 -26.60 -31.12 9.78
CA PHE A 97 -25.74 -32.22 10.23
C PHE A 97 -24.46 -31.69 10.87
N GLU A 98 -23.80 -32.54 11.66
CA GLU A 98 -22.42 -32.33 12.10
C GLU A 98 -21.46 -33.02 11.13
N LEU A 99 -20.45 -32.29 10.67
CA LEU A 99 -19.35 -32.80 9.86
C LEU A 99 -18.06 -32.76 10.65
N GLU A 100 -17.42 -33.92 10.82
CA GLU A 100 -16.09 -34.03 11.43
C GLU A 100 -15.06 -34.43 10.36
N LEU A 101 -14.01 -33.63 10.24
CA LEU A 101 -12.87 -33.87 9.36
C LEU A 101 -11.59 -33.98 10.18
N PHE A 102 -10.76 -34.95 9.84
CA PHE A 102 -9.41 -35.08 10.41
C PHE A 102 -8.37 -34.97 9.30
N THR A 103 -7.58 -33.90 9.33
CA THR A 103 -6.54 -33.61 8.34
C THR A 103 -5.18 -33.45 8.99
N THR A 104 -4.12 -33.61 8.21
CA THR A 104 -2.77 -33.21 8.62
C THR A 104 -2.09 -32.34 7.57
N CYS A 105 -1.31 -31.38 8.02
CA CYS A 105 -0.48 -30.48 7.20
C CYS A 105 0.99 -30.48 7.72
N ALA A 106 1.92 -29.94 6.93
CA ALA A 106 3.36 -29.91 7.27
C ALA A 106 3.91 -28.46 7.34
N PRO A 107 3.64 -27.71 8.44
CA PRO A 107 3.96 -26.28 8.54
C PRO A 107 5.42 -25.91 8.28
N ALA A 108 6.38 -26.75 8.70
CA ALA A 108 7.82 -26.52 8.50
C ALA A 108 8.26 -26.57 7.03
N LYS A 109 7.44 -27.14 6.14
CA LYS A 109 7.73 -27.21 4.69
C LYS A 109 6.99 -26.13 3.90
N ASN A 110 6.16 -25.32 4.54
CA ASN A 110 5.28 -24.36 3.89
C ASN A 110 6.01 -23.05 3.57
N THR A 111 6.79 -23.04 2.48
CA THR A 111 7.53 -21.83 2.03
C THR A 111 6.65 -20.79 1.35
N LYS A 112 5.39 -21.13 1.04
CA LYS A 112 4.38 -20.21 0.48
C LYS A 112 3.91 -19.18 1.51
N LEU A 113 4.09 -19.46 2.81
CA LEU A 113 3.62 -18.62 3.92
C LEU A 113 2.09 -18.36 3.87
N MET A 114 1.33 -19.39 3.48
CA MET A 114 -0.14 -19.37 3.35
C MET A 114 -0.75 -20.58 4.05
N GLY A 115 -1.81 -20.39 4.83
CA GLY A 115 -2.31 -21.37 5.81
C GLY A 115 -1.44 -21.38 7.06
N LEU A 116 -1.25 -22.56 7.67
CA LEU A 116 -0.38 -22.74 8.84
C LEU A 116 1.08 -22.97 8.41
N PHE A 117 2.01 -22.17 8.91
CA PHE A 117 3.44 -22.28 8.62
C PHE A 117 4.30 -22.05 9.87
N VAL A 118 5.59 -22.34 9.77
CA VAL A 118 6.58 -22.06 10.83
C VAL A 118 7.59 -21.03 10.31
N SER A 119 7.81 -19.98 11.11
CA SER A 119 8.90 -19.02 10.93
C SER A 119 9.69 -18.95 12.24
N GLU A 120 10.99 -19.24 12.16
CA GLU A 120 11.94 -19.17 13.27
C GLU A 120 11.37 -19.83 14.56
N ASP A 121 11.02 -21.11 14.42
CA ASP A 121 10.46 -21.99 15.47
C ASP A 121 9.12 -21.54 16.08
N THR A 122 8.40 -20.60 15.46
CA THR A 122 7.07 -20.16 15.87
C THR A 122 6.03 -20.47 14.79
N PHE A 123 4.87 -20.98 15.19
CA PHE A 123 3.74 -21.18 14.29
C PHE A 123 2.99 -19.88 14.06
N PHE A 124 2.63 -19.63 12.80
CA PHE A 124 1.79 -18.53 12.38
C PHE A 124 0.79 -19.00 11.33
N THR A 125 -0.24 -18.19 11.11
CA THR A 125 -1.21 -18.39 10.03
C THR A 125 -1.30 -17.16 9.15
N GLN A 126 -1.51 -17.36 7.86
CA GLN A 126 -2.02 -16.35 6.93
C GLN A 126 -3.15 -16.97 6.13
N CYS A 127 -4.38 -16.52 6.36
CA CYS A 127 -5.58 -17.13 5.78
C CYS A 127 -6.18 -16.31 4.64
N GLU A 128 -5.88 -15.02 4.55
CA GLU A 128 -6.37 -14.19 3.46
C GLU A 128 -5.50 -14.31 2.19
N ALA A 129 -6.09 -14.46 0.99
CA ALA A 129 -7.53 -14.57 0.70
C ALA A 129 -8.08 -15.99 0.88
N GLU A 130 -7.30 -16.99 0.46
CA GLU A 130 -7.74 -18.38 0.32
C GLU A 130 -6.73 -19.34 0.98
N GLY A 131 -6.24 -18.98 2.16
CA GLY A 131 -5.24 -19.72 2.91
C GLY A 131 -5.81 -20.72 3.92
N PHE A 132 -7.06 -20.56 4.35
CA PHE A 132 -7.64 -21.45 5.36
C PHE A 132 -7.84 -22.88 4.83
N ARG A 133 -8.11 -23.04 3.52
CA ARG A 133 -8.12 -24.35 2.83
C ARG A 133 -6.79 -25.11 2.89
N ARG A 134 -5.68 -24.46 3.27
CA ARG A 134 -4.38 -25.11 3.52
C ARG A 134 -4.21 -25.60 4.97
N ILE A 135 -5.26 -25.46 5.79
CA ILE A 135 -5.31 -25.90 7.18
C ILE A 135 -6.26 -27.11 7.32
N THR A 136 -7.47 -26.98 6.78
CA THR A 136 -8.50 -28.02 6.75
C THR A 136 -9.45 -27.77 5.58
N TYR A 137 -10.27 -28.76 5.21
CA TYR A 137 -11.29 -28.56 4.18
C TYR A 137 -12.40 -27.65 4.70
N PHE A 138 -12.79 -26.64 3.91
CA PHE A 138 -13.77 -25.63 4.33
C PHE A 138 -14.53 -25.03 3.14
N LEU A 139 -15.64 -24.32 3.40
CA LEU A 139 -16.22 -23.38 2.42
C LEU A 139 -15.40 -22.09 2.47
N ASP A 140 -14.25 -22.07 1.80
CA ASP A 140 -13.23 -21.02 1.96
C ASP A 140 -13.53 -19.79 1.09
N ARG A 141 -14.64 -19.12 1.43
CA ARG A 141 -15.23 -17.94 0.78
C ARG A 141 -15.79 -16.97 1.83
N PRO A 142 -15.72 -15.64 1.62
CA PRO A 142 -15.91 -14.68 2.70
C PRO A 142 -17.38 -14.41 3.10
N ASP A 143 -18.36 -14.82 2.31
CA ASP A 143 -19.78 -14.78 2.71
C ASP A 143 -20.21 -15.94 3.63
N VAL A 144 -19.35 -16.94 3.86
CA VAL A 144 -19.62 -18.00 4.84
C VAL A 144 -19.01 -17.62 6.19
N MET A 145 -19.85 -17.02 7.05
CA MET A 145 -19.44 -16.59 8.39
C MET A 145 -19.90 -17.57 9.47
N ALA A 146 -18.99 -18.01 10.34
CA ALA A 146 -19.27 -18.97 11.40
C ALA A 146 -18.72 -18.50 12.76
N SER A 147 -19.27 -19.03 13.86
CA SER A 147 -18.68 -18.87 15.19
C SER A 147 -17.57 -19.91 15.41
N TYR A 148 -16.44 -19.49 15.98
CA TYR A 148 -15.25 -20.35 16.13
C TYR A 148 -14.94 -20.65 17.59
N THR A 149 -14.69 -21.93 17.87
CA THR A 149 -14.01 -22.41 19.07
C THR A 149 -12.71 -23.09 18.66
N VAL A 150 -11.60 -22.72 19.28
CA VAL A 150 -10.26 -23.18 18.88
C VAL A 150 -9.52 -23.71 20.09
N THR A 151 -9.17 -24.99 20.07
CA THR A 151 -8.31 -25.63 21.07
C THR A 151 -6.93 -25.89 20.49
N ILE A 152 -5.89 -25.30 21.06
CA ILE A 152 -4.51 -25.47 20.63
C ILE A 152 -3.79 -26.36 21.64
N ARG A 153 -3.07 -27.38 21.18
CA ARG A 153 -2.26 -28.29 22.00
C ARG A 153 -0.84 -28.35 21.48
N ALA A 154 0.14 -28.09 22.34
CA ALA A 154 1.54 -28.04 21.93
C ALA A 154 2.48 -28.48 23.08
N ALA A 155 3.75 -28.69 22.77
CA ALA A 155 4.79 -28.91 23.77
C ALA A 155 5.10 -27.59 24.51
N LYS A 156 4.87 -27.54 25.82
CA LYS A 156 4.91 -26.29 26.60
C LYS A 156 6.30 -25.63 26.60
N ALA A 157 7.36 -26.44 26.59
CA ALA A 157 8.74 -25.92 26.57
C ALA A 157 9.10 -25.23 25.24
N ALA A 158 8.52 -25.67 24.13
CA ALA A 158 8.75 -25.10 22.80
C ALA A 158 7.77 -23.98 22.47
N TYR A 159 6.53 -24.07 22.97
CA TYR A 159 5.42 -23.19 22.61
C TYR A 159 4.66 -22.71 23.85
N PRO A 160 5.28 -21.97 24.78
CA PRO A 160 4.64 -21.57 26.03
C PRO A 160 3.46 -20.60 25.84
N VAL A 161 3.39 -19.90 24.70
CA VAL A 161 2.31 -18.99 24.33
C VAL A 161 1.48 -19.63 23.21
N LEU A 162 0.17 -19.77 23.42
CA LEU A 162 -0.81 -20.31 22.46
C LEU A 162 -1.96 -19.31 22.27
N LEU A 163 -2.07 -18.70 21.10
CA LEU A 163 -3.04 -17.63 20.80
C LEU A 163 -3.95 -18.03 19.63
N SER A 164 -5.22 -17.64 19.71
CA SER A 164 -6.17 -17.62 18.59
C SER A 164 -7.13 -16.43 18.78
N ASN A 165 -8.08 -16.26 17.86
CA ASN A 165 -9.07 -15.19 17.90
C ASN A 165 -9.94 -15.24 19.17
N GLY A 166 -10.48 -14.09 19.57
CA GLY A 166 -11.48 -13.99 20.63
C GLY A 166 -10.90 -14.08 22.05
N ASN A 167 -11.63 -14.76 22.94
CA ASN A 167 -11.34 -14.81 24.37
C ASN A 167 -10.76 -16.17 24.79
N LEU A 168 -9.70 -16.14 25.61
CA LEU A 168 -9.18 -17.32 26.28
C LEU A 168 -10.17 -17.78 27.36
N VAL A 169 -10.80 -18.93 27.17
CA VAL A 169 -11.84 -19.46 28.07
C VAL A 169 -11.36 -20.63 28.94
N GLU A 170 -10.32 -21.34 28.52
CA GLU A 170 -9.78 -22.48 29.26
C GLU A 170 -8.29 -22.66 28.90
N GLN A 171 -7.47 -23.05 29.87
CA GLN A 171 -6.09 -23.48 29.63
C GLN A 171 -5.66 -24.48 30.70
N GLY A 172 -4.72 -25.35 30.38
CA GLY A 172 -4.22 -26.34 31.34
C GLY A 172 -3.08 -27.20 30.83
N GLU A 173 -2.52 -28.01 31.72
CA GLU A 173 -1.46 -28.96 31.39
C GLU A 173 -2.04 -30.23 30.72
N LEU A 174 -1.22 -30.86 29.90
CA LEU A 174 -1.47 -32.18 29.31
C LEU A 174 -0.31 -33.12 29.68
N PRO A 175 -0.48 -34.46 29.56
CA PRO A 175 0.61 -35.40 29.75
C PRO A 175 1.84 -35.09 28.88
N GLU A 176 2.99 -35.65 29.27
CA GLU A 176 4.24 -35.58 28.49
C GLU A 176 4.77 -34.15 28.25
N GLY A 177 4.55 -33.23 29.21
CA GLY A 177 5.08 -31.86 29.15
C GLY A 177 4.38 -30.97 28.11
N ARG A 178 3.17 -31.34 27.71
CA ARG A 178 2.32 -30.57 26.81
C ARG A 178 1.33 -29.70 27.60
N HIS A 179 0.68 -28.78 26.91
CA HIS A 179 -0.40 -27.97 27.48
C HIS A 179 -1.41 -27.58 26.40
N PHE A 180 -2.51 -26.96 26.81
CA PHE A 180 -3.52 -26.45 25.88
C PHE A 180 -4.06 -25.09 26.26
N ALA A 181 -4.60 -24.39 25.27
CA ALA A 181 -5.39 -23.18 25.41
C ALA A 181 -6.63 -23.29 24.51
N LYS A 182 -7.79 -22.93 25.05
CA LYS A 182 -9.07 -22.91 24.34
C LYS A 182 -9.57 -21.47 24.22
N TRP A 183 -9.87 -21.09 22.99
CA TRP A 183 -10.29 -19.75 22.60
C TRP A 183 -11.70 -19.80 22.00
N VAL A 184 -12.52 -18.81 22.32
CA VAL A 184 -13.87 -18.65 21.77
C VAL A 184 -14.04 -17.23 21.25
N ASP A 185 -14.36 -17.11 19.97
CA ASP A 185 -14.71 -15.84 19.34
C ASP A 185 -16.24 -15.66 19.35
N PRO A 186 -16.77 -14.62 20.03
CA PRO A 186 -18.20 -14.39 20.09
C PRO A 186 -18.77 -13.87 18.76
N PHE A 187 -17.94 -13.36 17.85
CA PHE A 187 -18.38 -12.83 16.57
C PHE A 187 -18.31 -13.91 15.48
N ARG A 188 -19.33 -13.95 14.64
CA ARG A 188 -19.27 -14.74 13.41
C ARG A 188 -18.29 -14.07 12.46
N LYS A 189 -17.41 -14.86 11.85
CA LYS A 189 -16.41 -14.35 10.90
C LYS A 189 -16.20 -15.34 9.76
N PRO A 190 -15.76 -14.87 8.58
CA PRO A 190 -15.25 -15.74 7.53
C PRO A 190 -13.92 -16.41 7.89
N SER A 191 -13.59 -17.48 7.17
CA SER A 191 -12.37 -18.27 7.38
C SER A 191 -11.08 -17.49 7.21
N TYR A 192 -11.07 -16.45 6.36
CA TYR A 192 -9.86 -15.65 6.11
C TYR A 192 -9.39 -14.85 7.34
N LEU A 193 -10.27 -14.58 8.30
CA LEU A 193 -9.98 -13.88 9.56
C LEU A 193 -9.54 -14.82 10.69
N PHE A 194 -9.39 -16.12 10.41
CA PHE A 194 -8.86 -17.07 11.39
C PHE A 194 -7.36 -16.85 11.62
N ALA A 195 -6.97 -16.79 12.90
CA ALA A 195 -5.57 -16.78 13.29
C ALA A 195 -5.21 -17.82 14.35
N LEU A 196 -3.99 -18.35 14.25
CA LEU A 196 -3.34 -19.16 15.26
C LEU A 196 -1.86 -18.78 15.34
N VAL A 197 -1.38 -18.55 16.57
CA VAL A 197 0.04 -18.35 16.87
C VAL A 197 0.47 -19.25 18.03
N ALA A 198 1.63 -19.90 17.90
CA ALA A 198 2.23 -20.67 18.99
C ALA A 198 3.75 -20.57 18.98
N GLY A 199 4.36 -20.10 20.08
CA GLY A 199 5.81 -19.83 20.13
C GLY A 199 6.34 -19.37 21.49
N LYS A 200 7.66 -19.11 21.52
CA LYS A 200 8.35 -18.46 22.65
C LYS A 200 8.29 -16.95 22.47
N LEU A 201 7.20 -16.36 22.94
CA LEU A 201 6.93 -14.93 22.82
C LEU A 201 6.85 -14.27 24.19
N VAL A 202 7.12 -12.97 24.21
CA VAL A 202 6.87 -12.07 25.34
C VAL A 202 5.94 -10.95 24.87
N ALA A 203 5.21 -10.32 25.78
CA ALA A 203 4.27 -9.28 25.44
C ALA A 203 4.53 -7.98 26.22
N ARG A 204 4.37 -6.85 25.53
CA ARG A 204 4.04 -5.57 26.17
C ARG A 204 2.53 -5.53 26.34
N GLU A 205 2.06 -5.24 27.55
CA GLU A 205 0.64 -5.17 27.87
C GLU A 205 0.26 -3.78 28.36
N GLN A 206 -0.90 -3.29 27.93
CA GLN A 206 -1.45 -2.03 28.38
C GLN A 206 -2.97 -2.15 28.52
N ARG A 207 -3.49 -1.74 29.69
CA ARG A 207 -4.93 -1.56 29.88
C ARG A 207 -5.32 -0.14 29.50
N ILE A 208 -6.38 -0.02 28.72
CA ILE A 208 -7.01 1.26 28.39
C ILE A 208 -8.46 1.26 28.84
N LYS A 209 -8.99 2.45 29.11
CA LYS A 209 -10.42 2.66 29.34
C LYS A 209 -10.98 3.42 28.14
N ALA A 210 -11.87 2.76 27.39
CA ALA A 210 -12.59 3.33 26.27
C ALA A 210 -13.50 4.50 26.71
N ARG A 211 -13.94 5.34 25.77
CA ARG A 211 -14.83 6.48 26.07
C ARG A 211 -16.17 6.06 26.65
N ASN A 212 -16.64 4.86 26.31
CA ASN A 212 -17.85 4.25 26.88
C ASN A 212 -17.66 3.69 28.31
N GLY A 213 -16.44 3.75 28.85
CA GLY A 213 -16.08 3.28 30.19
C GLY A 213 -15.62 1.82 30.29
N LYS A 214 -15.68 1.04 29.20
CA LYS A 214 -15.20 -0.35 29.16
C LYS A 214 -13.67 -0.39 29.21
N GLU A 215 -13.13 -1.35 29.96
CA GLU A 215 -11.68 -1.61 29.95
C GLU A 215 -11.32 -2.63 28.87
N HIS A 216 -10.20 -2.40 28.20
CA HIS A 216 -9.64 -3.30 27.19
C HIS A 216 -8.17 -3.61 27.52
N LEU A 217 -7.76 -4.86 27.27
CA LEU A 217 -6.37 -5.28 27.35
C LEU A 217 -5.73 -5.28 25.95
N LEU A 218 -4.75 -4.40 25.73
CA LEU A 218 -3.96 -4.35 24.51
C LEU A 218 -2.64 -5.10 24.73
N GLN A 219 -2.24 -5.92 23.76
CA GLN A 219 -1.04 -6.76 23.87
C GLN A 219 -0.25 -6.75 22.56
N VAL A 220 1.06 -6.51 22.65
CA VAL A 220 1.99 -6.61 21.51
C VAL A 220 3.00 -7.71 21.81
N TYR A 221 2.87 -8.84 21.13
CA TYR A 221 3.70 -10.03 21.25
C TYR A 221 4.86 -10.00 20.25
N VAL A 222 6.06 -10.22 20.78
CA VAL A 222 7.31 -10.29 20.03
C VAL A 222 8.22 -11.37 20.62
N ARG A 223 9.37 -11.61 20.00
CA ARG A 223 10.42 -12.41 20.62
C ARG A 223 11.06 -11.67 21.79
N ALA A 224 11.63 -12.44 22.72
CA ALA A 224 12.22 -11.90 23.95
C ALA A 224 13.23 -10.76 23.73
N GLY A 225 13.99 -10.79 22.62
CA GLY A 225 14.99 -9.76 22.29
C GLY A 225 14.45 -8.46 21.71
N ASP A 226 13.16 -8.36 21.40
CA ASP A 226 12.58 -7.21 20.69
C ASP A 226 11.57 -6.41 21.54
N LEU A 227 11.39 -6.75 22.82
CA LEU A 227 10.38 -6.13 23.68
C LEU A 227 10.57 -4.62 23.85
N ASP A 228 11.82 -4.14 23.87
CA ASP A 228 12.16 -2.72 23.93
C ASP A 228 11.71 -1.93 22.69
N LYS A 229 11.47 -2.61 21.57
CA LYS A 229 11.09 -2.01 20.27
C LYS A 229 9.58 -1.92 20.05
N THR A 230 8.75 -2.26 21.04
CA THR A 230 7.28 -2.37 20.88
C THR A 230 6.49 -1.15 21.35
N GLU A 231 7.17 -0.13 21.88
CA GLU A 231 6.50 1.04 22.48
C GLU A 231 5.67 1.82 21.49
N HIS A 232 6.25 2.11 20.33
CA HIS A 232 5.58 2.90 19.31
C HIS A 232 4.36 2.18 18.74
N ALA A 233 4.45 0.87 18.51
CA ALA A 233 3.31 0.06 18.07
C ALA A 233 2.17 0.07 19.12
N MET A 234 2.49 -0.06 20.41
CA MET A 234 1.49 0.04 21.48
C MET A 234 0.83 1.42 21.52
N ASN A 235 1.62 2.50 21.44
CA ASN A 235 1.09 3.86 21.43
C ASN A 235 0.21 4.12 20.19
N SER A 236 0.62 3.61 19.03
CA SER A 236 -0.17 3.69 17.79
C SER A 236 -1.50 2.96 17.93
N LEU A 237 -1.51 1.77 18.53
CA LEU A 237 -2.75 1.02 18.79
C LEU A 237 -3.68 1.77 19.75
N VAL A 238 -3.15 2.35 20.82
CA VAL A 238 -3.93 3.19 21.75
C VAL A 238 -4.53 4.39 21.02
N ASN A 239 -3.74 5.10 20.21
CA ASN A 239 -4.21 6.25 19.45
C ASN A 239 -5.28 5.86 18.44
N SER A 240 -5.15 4.69 17.80
CA SER A 240 -6.12 4.17 16.82
C SER A 240 -7.47 3.90 17.48
N VAL A 241 -7.48 3.24 18.65
CA VAL A 241 -8.70 3.03 19.44
C VAL A 241 -9.38 4.35 19.80
N MET A 242 -8.61 5.30 20.31
CA MET A 242 -9.15 6.59 20.75
C MET A 242 -9.67 7.43 19.58
N TRP A 243 -8.99 7.38 18.44
CA TRP A 243 -9.38 8.12 17.25
C TRP A 243 -10.64 7.56 16.62
N ASP A 244 -10.78 6.25 16.47
CA ASP A 244 -11.95 5.65 15.82
C ASP A 244 -13.24 5.89 16.62
N GLU A 245 -13.15 5.82 17.96
CA GLU A 245 -14.24 6.23 18.85
C GLU A 245 -14.56 7.72 18.73
N ALA A 246 -13.54 8.58 18.61
CA ALA A 246 -13.73 10.02 18.51
C ALA A 246 -14.32 10.44 17.16
N ARG A 247 -13.88 9.79 16.09
CA ARG A 247 -14.13 10.17 14.70
C ARG A 247 -15.43 9.57 14.17
N PHE A 248 -15.64 8.27 14.41
CA PHE A 248 -16.73 7.49 13.85
C PHE A 248 -17.64 6.84 14.90
N GLY A 249 -17.31 6.96 16.19
CA GLY A 249 -18.12 6.37 17.25
C GLY A 249 -18.00 4.84 17.32
N LEU A 250 -16.87 4.29 16.88
CA LEU A 250 -16.65 2.86 16.74
C LEU A 250 -15.76 2.33 17.88
N PRO A 251 -16.32 1.70 18.93
CA PRO A 251 -15.53 1.17 20.02
C PRO A 251 -14.84 -0.14 19.65
N LEU A 252 -13.77 -0.48 20.38
CA LEU A 252 -13.24 -1.84 20.39
C LEU A 252 -14.31 -2.79 20.98
N ASP A 253 -14.67 -3.83 20.23
CA ASP A 253 -15.78 -4.73 20.56
C ASP A 253 -15.35 -5.97 21.37
N LEU A 254 -14.06 -6.32 21.35
CA LEU A 254 -13.47 -7.39 22.15
C LEU A 254 -12.91 -6.91 23.50
N ASP A 255 -12.76 -7.82 24.46
CA ASP A 255 -12.17 -7.50 25.78
C ASP A 255 -10.65 -7.34 25.71
N ARG A 256 -10.04 -7.83 24.63
CA ARG A 256 -8.61 -7.75 24.34
C ARG A 256 -8.35 -7.53 22.86
N PHE A 257 -7.18 -6.99 22.55
CA PHE A 257 -6.66 -6.89 21.19
C PHE A 257 -5.18 -7.25 21.19
N MET A 258 -4.80 -8.21 20.34
CA MET A 258 -3.44 -8.76 20.29
C MET A 258 -2.81 -8.47 18.94
N ILE A 259 -1.57 -7.99 18.95
CA ILE A 259 -0.69 -7.89 17.78
C ILE A 259 0.45 -8.89 17.99
N VAL A 260 0.80 -9.66 16.95
CA VAL A 260 2.00 -10.51 16.96
C VAL A 260 2.90 -10.17 15.79
N ALA A 261 4.19 -9.95 16.04
CA ALA A 261 5.17 -9.66 14.99
C ALA A 261 5.94 -10.91 14.50
N THR A 262 6.15 -11.03 13.19
CA THR A 262 6.97 -12.08 12.55
C THR A 262 7.82 -11.53 11.40
N SER A 263 9.02 -12.11 11.18
CA SER A 263 9.95 -11.66 10.15
C SER A 263 9.65 -12.22 8.76
N ASP A 264 9.00 -13.40 8.68
CA ASP A 264 8.61 -14.03 7.43
C ASP A 264 7.11 -13.83 7.20
N PHE A 265 6.75 -12.79 6.44
CA PHE A 265 5.38 -12.47 6.10
C PHE A 265 5.27 -11.91 4.67
N ASN A 266 4.35 -12.45 3.86
CA ASN A 266 4.15 -12.00 2.48
C ASN A 266 3.51 -10.60 2.44
N MET A 267 2.59 -10.30 3.35
CA MET A 267 1.88 -9.03 3.44
C MET A 267 2.59 -8.06 4.40
N GLY A 268 2.01 -6.88 4.58
CA GLY A 268 2.47 -5.93 5.61
C GLY A 268 1.99 -6.35 6.98
N ALA A 269 0.68 -6.48 7.15
CA ALA A 269 0.04 -7.06 8.31
C ALA A 269 -1.28 -7.73 7.87
N MET A 270 -2.06 -8.21 8.83
CA MET A 270 -3.31 -8.93 8.61
C MET A 270 -4.25 -8.73 9.81
N GLU A 271 -5.51 -8.40 9.52
CA GLU A 271 -6.52 -7.90 10.46
C GLU A 271 -7.24 -9.00 11.26
N ASN A 272 -6.66 -10.20 11.39
CA ASN A 272 -7.40 -11.35 11.94
C ASN A 272 -8.07 -10.98 13.28
N LYS A 273 -9.40 -11.14 13.37
CA LYS A 273 -10.24 -10.63 14.47
C LYS A 273 -9.61 -10.81 15.86
N GLY A 274 -9.14 -9.71 16.45
CA GLY A 274 -8.55 -9.65 17.79
C GLY A 274 -7.15 -10.26 17.97
N LEU A 275 -6.55 -10.82 16.91
CA LEU A 275 -5.20 -11.39 16.87
C LEU A 275 -4.51 -11.05 15.55
N ASN A 276 -4.15 -9.79 15.38
CA ASN A 276 -3.52 -9.33 14.15
C ASN A 276 -2.07 -9.84 14.07
N ILE A 277 -1.65 -10.22 12.87
CA ILE A 277 -0.29 -10.74 12.62
C ILE A 277 0.41 -9.76 11.69
N PHE A 278 1.56 -9.24 12.13
CA PHE A 278 2.29 -8.18 11.46
C PHE A 278 3.66 -8.67 11.02
N ASN A 279 4.13 -8.16 9.87
CA ASN A 279 5.55 -8.15 9.57
C ASN A 279 6.29 -7.29 10.60
N THR A 280 7.43 -7.75 11.11
CA THR A 280 8.23 -7.01 12.11
C THR A 280 8.58 -5.59 11.68
N LYS A 281 8.67 -5.33 10.37
CA LYS A 281 8.85 -3.99 9.79
C LYS A 281 7.80 -2.97 10.26
N TYR A 282 6.58 -3.41 10.56
CA TYR A 282 5.46 -2.57 10.98
C TYR A 282 5.11 -2.71 12.47
N VAL A 283 6.06 -3.20 13.29
CA VAL A 283 5.91 -3.24 14.76
C VAL A 283 7.16 -2.74 15.48
N LEU A 284 8.34 -3.18 15.04
CA LEU A 284 9.58 -3.00 15.79
C LEU A 284 10.22 -1.64 15.47
N ALA A 285 10.19 -0.72 16.43
CA ALA A 285 10.89 0.55 16.36
C ALA A 285 11.49 0.99 17.70
N ASN A 286 12.75 1.39 17.64
CA ASN A 286 13.37 2.27 18.62
C ASN A 286 14.24 3.30 17.89
N GLN A 287 14.64 4.37 18.56
CA GLN A 287 15.38 5.48 17.92
C GLN A 287 16.71 5.03 17.29
N ALA A 288 17.29 3.91 17.74
CA ALA A 288 18.57 3.41 17.28
C ALA A 288 18.46 2.57 16.01
N THR A 289 17.28 2.00 15.70
CA THR A 289 17.09 1.04 14.60
C THR A 289 16.06 1.47 13.55
N ALA A 290 15.11 2.33 13.90
CA ALA A 290 14.01 2.76 13.02
C ALA A 290 14.12 4.23 12.61
N THR A 291 13.87 4.53 11.34
CA THR A 291 13.80 5.90 10.81
C THR A 291 12.42 6.50 11.05
N ASP A 292 12.27 7.81 10.88
CA ASP A 292 10.97 8.49 11.00
C ASP A 292 9.92 7.94 10.05
N ALA A 293 10.34 7.53 8.84
CA ALA A 293 9.47 6.85 7.89
C ALA A 293 9.00 5.49 8.43
N ASP A 294 9.83 4.74 9.16
CA ASP A 294 9.39 3.50 9.81
C ASP A 294 8.38 3.80 10.93
N TYR A 295 8.61 4.81 11.77
CA TYR A 295 7.65 5.23 12.80
C TYR A 295 6.29 5.61 12.18
N GLY A 296 6.29 6.41 11.10
CA GLY A 296 5.06 6.78 10.39
C GLY A 296 4.36 5.57 9.75
N ASN A 297 5.12 4.65 9.16
CA ASN A 297 4.56 3.42 8.60
C ASN A 297 3.97 2.50 9.67
N ILE A 298 4.61 2.38 10.84
CA ILE A 298 4.07 1.61 11.98
C ILE A 298 2.76 2.24 12.46
N GLU A 299 2.70 3.57 12.59
CA GLU A 299 1.48 4.28 13.00
C GLU A 299 0.33 4.02 12.02
N SER A 300 0.56 4.22 10.72
CA SER A 300 -0.45 4.03 9.68
C SER A 300 -0.90 2.57 9.60
N VAL A 301 0.02 1.59 9.57
CA VAL A 301 -0.35 0.17 9.45
C VAL A 301 -1.00 -0.35 10.74
N VAL A 302 -0.54 0.03 11.93
CA VAL A 302 -1.23 -0.35 13.18
C VAL A 302 -2.65 0.22 13.21
N GLY A 303 -2.84 1.46 12.76
CA GLY A 303 -4.17 2.06 12.59
C GLY A 303 -5.02 1.29 11.59
N HIS A 304 -4.50 1.05 10.39
CA HIS A 304 -5.15 0.30 9.31
C HIS A 304 -5.73 -1.03 9.80
N GLU A 305 -4.90 -1.87 10.40
CA GLU A 305 -5.33 -3.19 10.87
C GLU A 305 -6.29 -3.12 12.07
N TYR A 306 -6.21 -2.07 12.90
CA TYR A 306 -7.21 -1.86 13.95
C TYR A 306 -8.56 -1.44 13.35
N PHE A 307 -8.56 -0.57 12.34
CA PHE A 307 -9.76 -0.05 11.71
C PHE A 307 -10.55 -1.12 10.97
N HIS A 308 -9.88 -2.13 10.42
CA HIS A 308 -10.52 -3.31 9.85
C HIS A 308 -11.43 -4.06 10.83
N ASN A 309 -11.23 -3.92 12.15
CA ASN A 309 -12.13 -4.49 13.17
C ASN A 309 -13.60 -4.13 12.92
N TRP A 310 -13.87 -2.98 12.28
CA TRP A 310 -15.19 -2.59 11.79
C TRP A 310 -15.32 -2.71 10.27
N THR A 311 -14.36 -2.16 9.51
CA THR A 311 -14.40 -2.10 8.03
C THR A 311 -13.63 -3.25 7.41
N GLY A 312 -14.09 -4.48 7.60
CA GLY A 312 -13.45 -5.71 7.13
C GLY A 312 -13.91 -6.93 7.92
N ASP A 313 -14.06 -6.75 9.24
CA ASP A 313 -14.41 -7.83 10.15
C ASP A 313 -15.90 -7.87 10.49
N ARG A 314 -16.40 -6.82 11.17
CA ARG A 314 -17.81 -6.72 11.58
C ARG A 314 -18.73 -6.59 10.38
N VAL A 315 -18.29 -5.85 9.37
CA VAL A 315 -18.88 -5.88 8.04
C VAL A 315 -17.80 -6.34 7.07
N THR A 316 -17.97 -7.51 6.48
CA THR A 316 -16.97 -8.15 5.62
C THR A 316 -17.41 -8.16 4.15
N CYS A 317 -16.56 -8.72 3.28
CA CYS A 317 -16.81 -8.81 1.84
C CYS A 317 -17.69 -10.02 1.51
N ARG A 318 -18.73 -9.84 0.67
CA ARG A 318 -19.55 -10.96 0.16
C ARG A 318 -18.74 -11.92 -0.71
N ASP A 319 -17.85 -11.36 -1.52
CA ASP A 319 -16.95 -12.08 -2.42
C ASP A 319 -15.69 -11.25 -2.63
N TRP A 320 -14.63 -11.88 -3.13
CA TRP A 320 -13.33 -11.22 -3.26
C TRP A 320 -13.28 -10.09 -4.28
N PHE A 321 -14.27 -9.98 -5.18
CA PHE A 321 -14.37 -8.81 -6.06
C PHE A 321 -14.67 -7.54 -5.26
N GLN A 322 -15.31 -7.67 -4.09
CA GLN A 322 -15.62 -6.56 -3.21
C GLN A 322 -14.43 -6.09 -2.38
N LEU A 323 -13.20 -6.55 -2.61
CA LEU A 323 -12.05 -6.27 -1.73
C LEU A 323 -11.88 -4.76 -1.41
N SER A 324 -12.11 -3.87 -2.38
CA SER A 324 -12.02 -2.41 -2.15
C SER A 324 -13.09 -1.85 -1.21
N LEU A 325 -14.16 -2.60 -0.91
CA LEU A 325 -15.11 -2.28 0.17
C LEU A 325 -14.38 -2.14 1.51
N LYS A 326 -13.55 -3.13 1.85
CA LYS A 326 -12.75 -3.09 3.08
C LYS A 326 -11.47 -2.28 2.86
N GLU A 327 -10.72 -2.55 1.80
CA GLU A 327 -9.40 -1.95 1.62
C GLU A 327 -9.46 -0.46 1.31
N GLY A 328 -10.28 -0.05 0.34
CA GLY A 328 -10.41 1.36 -0.01
C GLY A 328 -10.92 2.19 1.16
N LEU A 329 -11.88 1.65 1.92
CA LEU A 329 -12.41 2.32 3.11
C LEU A 329 -11.42 2.36 4.27
N THR A 330 -10.68 1.29 4.52
CA THR A 330 -9.70 1.24 5.61
C THR A 330 -8.47 2.08 5.31
N VAL A 331 -7.96 2.07 4.05
CA VAL A 331 -6.89 2.99 3.63
C VAL A 331 -7.31 4.45 3.80
N PHE A 332 -8.53 4.80 3.37
CA PHE A 332 -9.06 6.14 3.62
C PHE A 332 -9.07 6.51 5.11
N ARG A 333 -9.44 5.57 5.99
CA ARG A 333 -9.48 5.77 7.44
C ARG A 333 -8.07 5.94 8.02
N ASP A 334 -7.07 5.17 7.60
CA ASP A 334 -5.70 5.33 8.08
C ASP A 334 -5.03 6.63 7.60
N GLN A 335 -5.37 7.09 6.39
CA GLN A 335 -4.93 8.39 5.87
C GLN A 335 -5.57 9.53 6.67
N GLU A 336 -6.88 9.47 6.96
CA GLU A 336 -7.55 10.46 7.81
C GLU A 336 -7.01 10.43 9.25
N PHE A 337 -6.69 9.27 9.79
CA PHE A 337 -6.06 9.11 11.11
C PHE A 337 -4.69 9.82 11.16
N SER A 338 -3.80 9.49 10.24
CA SER A 338 -2.46 10.07 10.15
C SER A 338 -2.52 11.59 9.94
N GLN A 339 -3.48 12.07 9.15
CA GLN A 339 -3.72 13.50 8.96
C GLN A 339 -4.30 14.18 10.22
N ASP A 340 -5.21 13.54 10.94
CA ASP A 340 -5.83 14.10 12.15
C ASP A 340 -4.89 14.11 13.37
N LEU A 341 -3.82 13.32 13.36
CA LEU A 341 -2.73 13.42 14.34
C LEU A 341 -1.77 14.61 14.07
N CYS A 342 -1.82 15.19 12.87
CA CYS A 342 -1.03 16.38 12.54
C CYS A 342 -1.71 17.65 13.08
N VAL A 343 -0.96 18.49 13.81
CA VAL A 343 -1.47 19.72 14.44
C VAL A 343 -1.68 20.85 13.43
N ASP A 344 -0.73 21.04 12.51
CA ASP A 344 -0.69 22.17 11.58
C ASP A 344 -1.17 21.78 10.17
N ALA A 345 -1.80 22.73 9.46
CA ALA A 345 -2.36 22.50 8.13
C ALA A 345 -1.31 22.10 7.07
N SER A 346 -0.09 22.63 7.16
CA SER A 346 1.01 22.25 6.28
C SER A 346 1.46 20.80 6.50
N ALA A 347 1.51 20.33 7.75
CA ALA A 347 1.84 18.94 8.07
C ALA A 347 0.75 17.97 7.60
N ARG A 348 -0.53 18.37 7.69
CA ARG A 348 -1.64 17.61 7.07
C ARG A 348 -1.48 17.50 5.55
N ALA A 349 -1.08 18.58 4.91
CA ALA A 349 -0.84 18.59 3.47
C ALA A 349 0.35 17.70 3.07
N VAL A 350 1.41 17.63 3.88
CA VAL A 350 2.53 16.70 3.68
C VAL A 350 2.02 15.26 3.57
N LYS A 351 1.16 14.81 4.49
CA LYS A 351 0.55 13.47 4.42
C LYS A 351 -0.24 13.28 3.13
N ARG A 352 -1.06 14.26 2.76
CA ARG A 352 -1.82 14.20 1.51
C ARG A 352 -0.92 14.13 0.28
N ILE A 353 0.18 14.87 0.27
CA ILE A 353 1.17 14.85 -0.83
C ILE A 353 1.82 13.46 -0.93
N GLU A 354 2.18 12.84 0.19
CA GLU A 354 2.74 11.48 0.24
C GLU A 354 1.78 10.47 -0.42
N ASP A 355 0.49 10.49 -0.06
CA ASP A 355 -0.55 9.61 -0.65
C ASP A 355 -0.67 9.81 -2.18
N VAL A 356 -0.72 11.07 -2.63
CA VAL A 356 -0.87 11.39 -4.07
C VAL A 356 0.37 11.02 -4.88
N ARG A 357 1.57 11.08 -4.28
CA ARG A 357 2.80 10.59 -4.92
C ARG A 357 2.72 9.09 -5.17
N VAL A 358 2.19 8.30 -4.22
CA VAL A 358 1.98 6.85 -4.43
C VAL A 358 1.05 6.62 -5.61
N LEU A 359 -0.09 7.32 -5.66
CA LEU A 359 -1.02 7.22 -6.79
C LEU A 359 -0.33 7.48 -8.14
N ARG A 360 0.44 8.57 -8.25
CA ARG A 360 1.06 8.96 -9.53
C ARG A 360 2.24 8.09 -9.94
N THR A 361 2.98 7.55 -8.98
CA THR A 361 4.19 6.75 -9.25
C THR A 361 3.92 5.25 -9.38
N ALA A 362 2.79 4.75 -8.87
CA ALA A 362 2.47 3.33 -8.87
C ALA A 362 1.06 3.04 -9.40
N GLN A 363 0.03 3.73 -8.90
CA GLN A 363 -1.36 3.44 -9.25
C GLN A 363 -1.72 3.85 -10.69
N PHE A 364 -1.37 5.06 -11.12
CA PHE A 364 -1.59 5.51 -12.51
C PHE A 364 -0.87 4.62 -13.54
N PRO A 365 0.40 4.21 -13.32
CA PRO A 365 1.04 3.18 -14.14
C PRO A 365 0.27 1.86 -14.22
N GLU A 366 -0.26 1.37 -13.10
CA GLU A 366 -1.06 0.14 -13.04
C GLU A 366 -2.37 0.29 -13.83
N ASP A 367 -3.09 1.41 -13.64
CA ASP A 367 -4.34 1.74 -14.33
C ASP A 367 -4.16 1.93 -15.85
N ALA A 368 -2.96 2.30 -16.28
CA ALA A 368 -2.59 2.44 -17.69
C ALA A 368 -1.92 1.18 -18.25
N GLY A 369 -1.70 0.15 -17.43
CA GLY A 369 -0.94 -1.05 -17.75
C GLY A 369 -1.80 -2.25 -18.16
N PRO A 370 -1.16 -3.38 -18.49
CA PRO A 370 -1.83 -4.63 -18.85
C PRO A 370 -2.65 -5.24 -17.71
N MET A 371 -2.30 -4.91 -16.47
CA MET A 371 -3.00 -5.31 -15.24
C MET A 371 -4.15 -4.35 -14.87
N ALA A 372 -4.47 -3.35 -15.69
CA ALA A 372 -5.51 -2.39 -15.35
C ALA A 372 -6.86 -3.07 -15.05
N HIS A 373 -7.46 -2.70 -13.92
CA HIS A 373 -8.75 -3.21 -13.46
C HIS A 373 -9.49 -2.10 -12.69
N PRO A 374 -10.83 -2.11 -12.64
CA PRO A 374 -11.54 -1.20 -11.75
C PRO A 374 -11.26 -1.53 -10.27
N VAL A 375 -11.57 -0.62 -9.35
CA VAL A 375 -11.41 -0.87 -7.90
C VAL A 375 -12.26 -2.04 -7.40
N ARG A 376 -13.34 -2.39 -8.13
CA ARG A 376 -14.08 -3.66 -7.98
C ARG A 376 -13.92 -4.49 -9.27
N PRO A 377 -12.92 -5.38 -9.35
CA PRO A 377 -12.62 -6.15 -10.57
C PRO A 377 -13.83 -6.95 -11.08
N ASP A 378 -13.87 -7.23 -12.38
CA ASP A 378 -14.90 -8.09 -12.98
C ASP A 378 -14.45 -9.55 -13.14
N SER A 379 -13.14 -9.80 -13.16
CA SER A 379 -12.57 -11.16 -13.25
C SER A 379 -11.13 -11.24 -12.76
N TYR A 380 -10.75 -12.38 -12.18
CA TYR A 380 -9.36 -12.70 -11.80
C TYR A 380 -9.06 -14.19 -12.06
N ILE A 381 -7.78 -14.54 -12.24
CA ILE A 381 -7.32 -15.94 -12.20
C ILE A 381 -6.85 -16.27 -10.78
N GLU A 382 -6.01 -15.41 -10.21
CA GLU A 382 -5.50 -15.55 -8.85
C GLU A 382 -5.81 -14.28 -8.06
N ILE A 383 -6.56 -14.42 -6.96
CA ILE A 383 -7.00 -13.27 -6.17
C ILE A 383 -5.84 -12.58 -5.46
N SER A 384 -4.77 -13.31 -5.13
CA SER A 384 -3.56 -12.75 -4.50
C SER A 384 -2.92 -11.62 -5.35
N ASN A 385 -3.12 -11.63 -6.67
CA ASN A 385 -2.64 -10.61 -7.60
C ASN A 385 -3.43 -9.29 -7.52
N PHE A 386 -4.60 -9.28 -6.88
CA PHE A 386 -5.50 -8.11 -6.80
C PHE A 386 -5.36 -7.31 -5.50
N TYR A 387 -4.41 -7.67 -4.63
CA TYR A 387 -3.96 -6.80 -3.53
C TYR A 387 -3.07 -5.68 -4.08
N THR A 388 -3.70 -4.75 -4.80
CA THR A 388 -3.04 -3.76 -5.65
C THR A 388 -3.25 -2.33 -5.16
N VAL A 389 -2.39 -1.43 -5.62
CA VAL A 389 -2.53 0.01 -5.38
C VAL A 389 -3.85 0.57 -5.93
N THR A 390 -4.45 -0.05 -6.94
CA THR A 390 -5.78 0.34 -7.42
C THR A 390 -6.89 -0.03 -6.43
N ILE A 391 -6.88 -1.22 -5.84
CA ILE A 391 -7.90 -1.62 -4.85
C ILE A 391 -7.76 -0.81 -3.55
N TYR A 392 -6.53 -0.57 -3.12
CA TYR A 392 -6.17 0.14 -1.89
C TYR A 392 -6.25 1.67 -2.07
N GLU A 393 -5.30 2.26 -2.80
CA GLU A 393 -5.11 3.71 -2.87
C GLU A 393 -6.18 4.39 -3.72
N LYS A 394 -6.46 3.89 -4.94
CA LYS A 394 -7.57 4.46 -5.74
C LYS A 394 -8.93 4.16 -5.11
N GLY A 395 -9.08 3.02 -4.43
CA GLY A 395 -10.24 2.75 -3.58
C GLY A 395 -10.46 3.82 -2.53
N ALA A 396 -9.40 4.21 -1.81
CA ALA A 396 -9.45 5.29 -0.82
C ALA A 396 -9.81 6.64 -1.44
N GLU A 397 -9.35 6.93 -2.66
CA GLU A 397 -9.74 8.14 -3.38
C GLU A 397 -11.22 8.15 -3.79
N VAL A 398 -11.80 6.98 -4.12
CA VAL A 398 -13.25 6.85 -4.37
C VAL A 398 -14.04 7.13 -3.09
N VAL A 399 -13.60 6.60 -1.95
CA VAL A 399 -14.21 6.89 -0.63
C VAL A 399 -14.03 8.37 -0.27
N ARG A 400 -12.86 8.96 -0.50
CA ARG A 400 -12.57 10.38 -0.28
C ARG A 400 -13.46 11.28 -1.14
N MET A 401 -13.73 10.90 -2.40
CA MET A 401 -14.69 11.63 -3.25
C MET A 401 -16.11 11.57 -2.68
N MET A 402 -16.55 10.45 -2.09
CA MET A 402 -17.82 10.42 -1.36
C MET A 402 -17.80 11.43 -0.21
N GLN A 403 -16.76 11.45 0.63
CA GLN A 403 -16.61 12.45 1.70
C GLN A 403 -16.60 13.88 1.15
N THR A 404 -15.97 14.14 0.01
CA THR A 404 -15.98 15.47 -0.64
C THR A 404 -17.40 15.87 -1.05
N LEU A 405 -18.20 14.95 -1.59
CA LEU A 405 -19.56 15.23 -2.07
C LEU A 405 -20.61 15.37 -0.95
N VAL A 406 -20.40 14.75 0.22
CA VAL A 406 -21.34 14.83 1.36
C VAL A 406 -20.79 15.64 2.55
N GLY A 407 -19.53 16.07 2.49
CA GLY A 407 -18.80 16.69 3.60
C GLY A 407 -18.44 15.72 4.73
N ARG A 408 -17.48 16.10 5.60
CA ARG A 408 -17.03 15.25 6.73
C ARG A 408 -18.18 14.80 7.65
N GLN A 409 -19.13 15.70 7.96
CA GLN A 409 -20.27 15.36 8.81
C GLN A 409 -21.28 14.43 8.10
N GLY A 410 -21.53 14.64 6.81
CA GLY A 410 -22.40 13.76 6.04
C GLY A 410 -21.80 12.37 5.88
N PHE A 411 -20.49 12.28 5.70
CA PHE A 411 -19.78 11.02 5.61
C PHE A 411 -19.86 10.24 6.93
N ALA A 412 -19.67 10.91 8.08
CA ALA A 412 -19.84 10.28 9.39
C ALA A 412 -21.26 9.71 9.59
N ARG A 413 -22.32 10.43 9.19
CA ARG A 413 -23.70 9.90 9.22
C ARG A 413 -23.87 8.67 8.32
N GLY A 414 -23.26 8.71 7.14
CA GLY A 414 -23.24 7.58 6.20
C GLY A 414 -22.57 6.34 6.80
N MET A 415 -21.43 6.51 7.47
CA MET A 415 -20.74 5.44 8.19
C MET A 415 -21.63 4.85 9.29
N THR A 416 -22.31 5.69 10.08
CA THR A 416 -23.28 5.22 11.09
C THR A 416 -24.36 4.36 10.46
N LEU A 417 -25.02 4.84 9.39
CA LEU A 417 -26.08 4.10 8.72
C LEU A 417 -25.59 2.79 8.08
N TYR A 418 -24.36 2.78 7.55
CA TYR A 418 -23.73 1.58 6.99
C TYR A 418 -23.61 0.48 8.05
N PHE A 419 -23.09 0.79 9.23
CA PHE A 419 -22.98 -0.19 10.31
C PHE A 419 -24.34 -0.57 10.90
N GLU A 420 -25.28 0.37 11.04
CA GLU A 420 -26.65 0.05 11.48
C GLU A 420 -27.34 -0.99 10.58
N ARG A 421 -27.05 -0.97 9.29
CA ARG A 421 -27.66 -1.90 8.31
C ARG A 421 -26.92 -3.23 8.19
N HIS A 422 -25.60 -3.20 8.26
CA HIS A 422 -24.77 -4.30 7.73
C HIS A 422 -23.86 -4.96 8.77
N ASP A 423 -23.88 -4.54 10.03
CA ASP A 423 -23.15 -5.21 11.09
C ASP A 423 -23.47 -6.72 11.17
N GLY A 424 -22.42 -7.55 11.22
CA GLY A 424 -22.49 -9.01 11.23
C GLY A 424 -22.78 -9.64 9.87
N GLN A 425 -22.58 -8.91 8.76
CA GLN A 425 -22.89 -9.36 7.40
C GLN A 425 -21.69 -9.26 6.45
N ALA A 426 -21.77 -10.02 5.36
CA ALA A 426 -20.86 -9.95 4.22
C ALA A 426 -21.57 -9.23 3.07
N VAL A 427 -21.09 -8.04 2.69
CA VAL A 427 -21.80 -7.10 1.80
C VAL A 427 -20.94 -6.66 0.61
N THR A 428 -21.44 -5.70 -0.17
CA THR A 428 -20.83 -5.25 -1.42
C THR A 428 -20.46 -3.77 -1.40
N CYS A 429 -19.63 -3.33 -2.36
CA CYS A 429 -19.35 -1.91 -2.58
C CYS A 429 -20.62 -1.08 -2.84
N ASP A 430 -21.65 -1.71 -3.44
CA ASP A 430 -22.92 -1.04 -3.73
C ASP A 430 -23.70 -0.69 -2.45
N ASP A 431 -23.64 -1.55 -1.44
CA ASP A 431 -24.29 -1.36 -0.14
C ASP A 431 -23.67 -0.19 0.62
N PHE A 432 -22.34 -0.10 0.63
CA PHE A 432 -21.62 1.02 1.24
C PHE A 432 -21.99 2.35 0.58
N ALA A 433 -21.87 2.43 -0.75
CA ALA A 433 -22.19 3.66 -1.48
C ALA A 433 -23.66 4.10 -1.29
N GLN A 434 -24.58 3.13 -1.21
CA GLN A 434 -25.99 3.37 -0.93
C GLN A 434 -26.22 3.91 0.49
N ALA A 435 -25.55 3.37 1.50
CA ALA A 435 -25.64 3.87 2.87
C ALA A 435 -25.15 5.32 3.01
N ILE A 436 -24.06 5.68 2.33
CA ILE A 436 -23.60 7.09 2.32
C ILE A 436 -24.63 8.01 1.66
N ALA A 437 -25.21 7.59 0.53
CA ALA A 437 -26.22 8.37 -0.18
C ALA A 437 -27.53 8.52 0.63
N ASP A 438 -28.04 7.44 1.20
CA ASP A 438 -29.30 7.43 1.96
C ASP A 438 -29.23 8.28 3.22
N ALA A 439 -28.07 8.36 3.87
CA ALA A 439 -27.85 9.24 5.00
C ALA A 439 -27.74 10.74 4.62
N ASN A 440 -27.66 11.04 3.32
CA ASN A 440 -27.43 12.37 2.77
C ASN A 440 -28.30 12.62 1.51
N PRO A 441 -29.64 12.54 1.61
CA PRO A 441 -30.54 12.48 0.45
C PRO A 441 -30.48 13.72 -0.47
N ASP A 442 -30.14 14.89 0.09
CA ASP A 442 -30.05 16.15 -0.66
C ASP A 442 -28.65 16.43 -1.24
N SER A 443 -27.70 15.48 -1.09
CA SER A 443 -26.32 15.68 -1.51
C SER A 443 -26.10 15.44 -3.00
N GLU A 444 -25.00 16.00 -3.52
CA GLU A 444 -24.57 15.78 -4.90
C GLU A 444 -24.30 14.29 -5.20
N LEU A 445 -23.85 13.53 -4.20
CA LEU A 445 -23.67 12.08 -4.28
C LEU A 445 -25.01 11.35 -4.44
N ALA A 446 -26.00 11.64 -3.59
CA ALA A 446 -27.29 10.96 -3.61
C ALA A 446 -28.02 11.16 -4.95
N HIS A 447 -28.03 12.39 -5.48
CA HIS A 447 -28.64 12.70 -6.77
C HIS A 447 -27.97 11.99 -7.96
N ARG A 448 -26.72 11.55 -7.81
CA ARG A 448 -25.88 11.02 -8.90
C ARG A 448 -25.32 9.64 -8.63
N LEU A 449 -25.81 8.94 -7.61
CA LEU A 449 -25.24 7.67 -7.16
C LEU A 449 -25.08 6.63 -8.28
N PRO A 450 -26.08 6.42 -9.18
CA PRO A 450 -25.91 5.49 -10.29
C PRO A 450 -24.72 5.84 -11.20
N GLN A 451 -24.49 7.13 -11.45
CA GLN A 451 -23.34 7.58 -12.24
C GLN A 451 -22.03 7.50 -11.45
N PHE A 452 -22.06 7.84 -10.16
CA PHE A 452 -20.88 7.75 -9.30
C PHE A 452 -20.34 6.31 -9.23
N LYS A 453 -21.22 5.31 -9.26
CA LYS A 453 -20.86 3.89 -9.28
C LYS A 453 -20.01 3.46 -10.48
N ARG A 454 -19.88 4.29 -11.53
CA ARG A 454 -18.89 4.08 -12.60
C ARG A 454 -17.45 4.04 -12.09
N TRP A 455 -17.13 4.69 -10.97
CA TRP A 455 -15.82 4.57 -10.32
C TRP A 455 -15.51 3.14 -9.84
N TYR A 456 -16.54 2.34 -9.52
CA TYR A 456 -16.38 0.93 -9.16
C TYR A 456 -16.30 -0.01 -10.37
N SER A 457 -16.75 0.40 -11.56
CA SER A 457 -16.84 -0.48 -12.73
C SER A 457 -15.91 -0.11 -13.89
N GLN A 458 -15.36 1.11 -13.92
CA GLN A 458 -14.46 1.55 -15.00
C GLN A 458 -13.01 1.62 -14.49
N ALA A 459 -12.12 0.85 -15.13
CA ALA A 459 -10.68 0.94 -14.92
C ALA A 459 -10.09 2.20 -15.59
N GLY A 460 -8.83 2.50 -15.30
CA GLY A 460 -8.09 3.58 -15.93
C GLY A 460 -8.23 4.91 -15.22
N THR A 461 -7.30 5.81 -15.53
CA THR A 461 -7.24 7.15 -14.94
C THR A 461 -7.93 8.16 -15.86
N PRO A 462 -9.00 8.87 -15.41
CA PRO A 462 -9.63 9.90 -16.22
C PRO A 462 -8.69 11.08 -16.47
N ARG A 463 -8.80 11.69 -17.64
CA ARG A 463 -8.16 12.95 -18.03
C ARG A 463 -9.18 14.08 -17.92
N LEU A 464 -8.82 15.13 -17.19
CA LEU A 464 -9.61 16.33 -17.01
C LEU A 464 -8.90 17.50 -17.71
N ALA A 465 -9.33 17.81 -18.92
CA ALA A 465 -8.89 18.99 -19.64
C ALA A 465 -9.62 20.23 -19.12
N ALA A 466 -8.89 21.32 -18.89
CA ALA A 466 -9.43 22.57 -18.42
C ALA A 466 -8.87 23.74 -19.24
N HIS A 467 -9.73 24.72 -19.54
CA HIS A 467 -9.38 25.92 -20.28
C HIS A 467 -10.10 27.14 -19.69
N GLY A 468 -9.37 28.22 -19.43
CA GLY A 468 -9.89 29.44 -18.84
C GLY A 468 -9.87 30.62 -19.81
N VAL A 469 -10.95 31.40 -19.83
CA VAL A 469 -11.05 32.64 -20.61
C VAL A 469 -11.50 33.78 -19.71
N TYR A 470 -10.70 34.84 -19.64
CA TYR A 470 -11.05 36.08 -18.93
C TYR A 470 -11.63 37.12 -19.90
N ASP A 471 -12.78 37.69 -19.54
CA ASP A 471 -13.38 38.84 -20.20
C ASP A 471 -13.29 40.05 -19.26
N ALA A 472 -12.37 40.96 -19.57
CA ALA A 472 -12.14 42.18 -18.79
C ALA A 472 -13.30 43.18 -18.87
N ALA A 473 -14.05 43.22 -19.97
CA ALA A 473 -15.16 44.14 -20.12
C ALA A 473 -16.36 43.71 -19.26
N GLN A 474 -16.59 42.40 -19.17
CA GLN A 474 -17.65 41.82 -18.35
C GLN A 474 -17.22 41.51 -16.91
N ARG A 475 -15.91 41.58 -16.61
CA ARG A 475 -15.32 41.16 -15.32
C ARG A 475 -15.70 39.72 -14.99
N THR A 476 -15.53 38.83 -15.95
CA THR A 476 -15.89 37.41 -15.83
C THR A 476 -14.75 36.49 -16.21
N TYR A 477 -14.64 35.36 -15.52
CA TYR A 477 -13.71 34.29 -15.85
C TYR A 477 -14.48 32.98 -16.09
N THR A 478 -14.40 32.43 -17.29
CA THR A 478 -15.08 31.18 -17.64
C THR A 478 -14.10 30.03 -17.70
N LEU A 479 -14.30 29.02 -16.85
CA LEU A 479 -13.60 27.74 -16.91
C LEU A 479 -14.44 26.72 -17.67
N SER A 480 -13.88 26.21 -18.77
CA SER A 480 -14.40 25.06 -19.50
C SER A 480 -13.65 23.81 -19.08
N PHE A 481 -14.39 22.76 -18.74
CA PHE A 481 -13.85 21.44 -18.43
C PHE A 481 -14.30 20.43 -19.49
N ALA A 482 -13.43 19.49 -19.83
CA ALA A 482 -13.76 18.29 -20.59
C ALA A 482 -13.15 17.06 -19.92
N GLN A 483 -13.92 15.99 -19.78
CA GLN A 483 -13.44 14.74 -19.21
C GLN A 483 -13.44 13.61 -20.25
N SER A 484 -12.41 12.78 -20.18
CA SER A 484 -12.30 11.54 -20.96
C SER A 484 -11.55 10.48 -20.15
N CYS A 485 -11.57 9.23 -20.58
CA CYS A 485 -10.72 8.19 -20.01
C CYS A 485 -10.24 7.27 -21.14
N PRO A 486 -8.92 6.98 -21.24
CA PRO A 486 -8.41 6.06 -22.26
C PRO A 486 -9.00 4.65 -22.13
N PRO A 487 -9.10 3.88 -23.23
CA PRO A 487 -9.48 2.48 -23.16
C PRO A 487 -8.47 1.69 -22.34
N THR A 488 -8.94 0.65 -21.65
CA THR A 488 -8.11 -0.31 -20.91
C THR A 488 -8.42 -1.73 -21.37
N PRO A 489 -7.58 -2.74 -21.07
CA PRO A 489 -7.88 -4.14 -21.37
C PRO A 489 -9.30 -4.52 -20.92
N GLY A 490 -10.08 -5.12 -21.83
CA GLY A 490 -11.47 -5.51 -21.59
C GLY A 490 -12.50 -4.37 -21.54
N GLN A 491 -12.09 -3.10 -21.58
CA GLN A 491 -12.99 -1.94 -21.52
C GLN A 491 -12.62 -0.89 -22.60
N PRO A 492 -13.01 -1.13 -23.88
CA PRO A 492 -12.68 -0.24 -24.99
C PRO A 492 -13.47 1.08 -25.02
N PHE A 493 -14.59 1.15 -24.30
CA PHE A 493 -15.43 2.34 -24.19
C PHE A 493 -15.51 2.79 -22.73
N LYS A 494 -15.47 4.11 -22.50
CA LYS A 494 -15.54 4.72 -21.17
C LYS A 494 -16.62 5.78 -21.14
N GLU A 495 -17.49 5.72 -20.14
CA GLU A 495 -18.53 6.71 -19.89
C GLU A 495 -18.02 7.83 -18.95
N PRO A 496 -18.62 9.04 -19.01
CA PRO A 496 -18.27 10.14 -18.10
C PRO A 496 -18.48 9.78 -16.61
N PHE A 497 -17.51 10.14 -15.78
CA PHE A 497 -17.52 9.96 -14.33
C PHE A 497 -18.23 11.14 -13.64
N VAL A 498 -18.53 10.97 -12.34
CA VAL A 498 -18.83 12.08 -11.43
C VAL A 498 -17.51 12.53 -10.82
N ILE A 499 -17.03 13.73 -11.17
CA ILE A 499 -15.73 14.25 -10.74
C ILE A 499 -15.94 15.52 -9.88
N PRO A 500 -15.72 15.46 -8.55
CA PRO A 500 -15.66 16.66 -7.73
C PRO A 500 -14.32 17.39 -7.93
N VAL A 501 -14.40 18.65 -8.34
CA VAL A 501 -13.25 19.53 -8.58
C VAL A 501 -13.25 20.66 -7.56
N ASN A 502 -12.40 20.57 -6.55
CA ASN A 502 -12.14 21.68 -5.64
C ASN A 502 -11.25 22.70 -6.34
N LEU A 503 -11.63 23.98 -6.32
CA LEU A 503 -10.85 25.04 -6.96
C LEU A 503 -10.85 26.35 -6.17
N GLY A 504 -9.83 27.16 -6.41
CA GLY A 504 -9.74 28.57 -6.04
C GLY A 504 -9.30 29.43 -7.22
N LEU A 505 -9.49 30.75 -7.12
CA LEU A 505 -8.95 31.72 -8.06
C LEU A 505 -8.07 32.70 -7.28
N LEU A 506 -6.87 33.00 -7.81
CA LEU A 506 -5.98 33.99 -7.24
C LEU A 506 -5.91 35.22 -8.15
N ASP A 507 -5.80 36.41 -7.57
CA ASP A 507 -5.47 37.62 -8.32
C ASP A 507 -3.97 37.64 -8.71
N PRO A 508 -3.54 38.59 -9.57
CA PRO A 508 -2.13 38.71 -9.96
C PRO A 508 -1.14 38.96 -8.80
N ASP A 509 -1.60 39.46 -7.66
CA ASP A 509 -0.80 39.67 -6.45
C ASP A 509 -0.79 38.42 -5.54
N GLY A 510 -1.46 37.34 -5.96
CA GLY A 510 -1.53 36.07 -5.25
C GLY A 510 -2.58 36.02 -4.15
N ARG A 511 -3.52 36.98 -4.07
CA ARG A 511 -4.61 36.95 -3.09
C ARG A 511 -5.75 36.06 -3.59
N GLU A 512 -6.30 35.27 -2.67
CA GLU A 512 -7.45 34.45 -2.95
C GLU A 512 -8.72 35.30 -3.20
N LEU A 513 -9.40 35.03 -4.30
CA LEU A 513 -10.61 35.73 -4.71
C LEU A 513 -11.86 35.03 -4.14
N PRO A 514 -12.87 35.79 -3.66
CA PRO A 514 -14.21 35.25 -3.43
C PRO A 514 -14.80 34.66 -4.72
N LEU A 515 -15.47 33.51 -4.62
CA LEU A 515 -15.96 32.78 -5.79
C LEU A 515 -17.48 32.90 -5.93
N GLN A 516 -17.94 33.61 -6.95
CA GLN A 516 -19.37 33.70 -7.30
C GLN A 516 -19.61 33.21 -8.72
N LEU A 517 -20.47 32.20 -8.89
CA LEU A 517 -20.89 31.76 -10.21
C LEU A 517 -22.00 32.65 -10.76
N ALA A 518 -22.08 32.77 -12.08
CA ALA A 518 -23.18 33.43 -12.76
C ALA A 518 -24.52 32.77 -12.36
N GLY A 519 -25.48 33.58 -11.91
CA GLY A 519 -26.78 33.12 -11.43
C GLY A 519 -26.89 33.01 -9.90
N GLU A 520 -25.80 33.23 -9.16
CA GLU A 520 -25.84 33.27 -7.69
C GLU A 520 -26.01 34.68 -7.13
N GLU A 521 -26.71 34.78 -6.00
CA GLU A 521 -26.99 36.07 -5.35
C GLU A 521 -25.79 36.63 -4.56
N ALA A 522 -24.89 35.78 -4.07
CA ALA A 522 -23.76 36.20 -3.23
C ALA A 522 -22.52 35.33 -3.49
N PRO A 523 -21.30 35.86 -3.24
CA PRO A 523 -20.07 35.09 -3.36
C PRO A 523 -19.92 34.04 -2.26
N GLY A 524 -19.33 32.91 -2.61
CA GLY A 524 -18.85 31.90 -1.66
C GLY A 524 -17.45 32.21 -1.11
N ALA A 525 -16.95 31.32 -0.26
CA ALA A 525 -15.58 31.36 0.25
C ALA A 525 -14.54 31.11 -0.87
N GLY A 526 -13.25 31.21 -0.54
CA GLY A 526 -12.14 31.12 -1.50
C GLY A 526 -11.92 29.75 -2.16
N THR A 527 -12.42 28.66 -1.57
CA THR A 527 -12.45 27.32 -2.20
C THR A 527 -13.87 26.89 -2.51
N ARG A 528 -14.09 26.35 -3.71
CA ARG A 528 -15.39 25.86 -4.17
C ARG A 528 -15.28 24.49 -4.83
N THR A 529 -16.24 23.61 -4.59
CA THR A 529 -16.36 22.32 -5.29
C THR A 529 -17.31 22.44 -6.47
N LEU A 530 -16.83 22.13 -7.67
CA LEU A 530 -17.65 21.93 -8.87
C LEU A 530 -17.84 20.43 -9.12
N VAL A 531 -19.05 19.98 -9.45
CA VAL A 531 -19.33 18.57 -9.71
C VAL A 531 -19.56 18.35 -11.20
N LEU A 532 -18.57 17.75 -11.87
CA LEU A 532 -18.63 17.44 -13.30
C LEU A 532 -19.30 16.07 -13.51
N THR A 533 -20.23 16.00 -14.44
CA THR A 533 -21.00 14.80 -14.78
C THR A 533 -21.10 14.54 -16.28
N ARG A 534 -20.89 15.57 -17.10
CA ARG A 534 -20.94 15.46 -18.56
C ARG A 534 -19.52 15.41 -19.14
N ALA A 535 -19.44 15.04 -20.41
CA ALA A 535 -18.18 15.03 -21.16
C ALA A 535 -17.54 16.42 -21.25
N GLY A 536 -18.33 17.50 -21.23
CA GLY A 536 -17.83 18.86 -21.09
C GLY A 536 -18.84 19.82 -20.47
N GLU A 537 -18.34 20.73 -19.64
CA GLU A 537 -19.13 21.70 -18.84
C GLU A 537 -18.40 23.04 -18.72
N GLN A 538 -19.14 24.13 -18.51
CA GLN A 538 -18.60 25.48 -18.36
C GLN A 538 -19.14 26.15 -17.12
N PHE A 539 -18.27 26.88 -16.43
CA PHE A 539 -18.58 27.63 -15.21
C PHE A 539 -18.02 29.04 -15.34
N THR A 540 -18.91 30.03 -15.28
CA THR A 540 -18.54 31.45 -15.38
C THR A 540 -18.56 32.09 -14.00
N PHE A 541 -17.40 32.54 -13.54
CA PHE A 541 -17.25 33.36 -12.35
C PHE A 541 -17.44 34.82 -12.71
N ILE A 542 -18.19 35.55 -11.87
CA ILE A 542 -18.48 36.98 -12.03
C ILE A 542 -17.75 37.82 -11.00
N HIS A 543 -17.65 39.13 -11.23
CA HIS A 543 -16.94 40.07 -10.37
C HIS A 543 -15.44 39.77 -10.23
N VAL A 544 -14.83 39.30 -11.32
CA VAL A 544 -13.40 39.04 -11.43
C VAL A 544 -12.74 40.25 -12.08
N ASP A 545 -11.98 41.03 -11.32
CA ASP A 545 -11.48 42.36 -11.73
C ASP A 545 -10.23 42.35 -12.59
N ALA A 546 -9.46 41.27 -12.50
CA ALA A 546 -8.26 41.03 -13.28
C ALA A 546 -8.21 39.54 -13.66
N GLU A 547 -7.46 39.20 -14.70
CA GLU A 547 -7.29 37.81 -15.12
C GLU A 547 -6.73 36.98 -13.95
N PRO A 548 -7.46 35.97 -13.47
CA PRO A 548 -7.05 35.21 -12.31
C PRO A 548 -6.10 34.08 -12.67
N VAL A 549 -5.33 33.61 -11.68
CA VAL A 549 -4.60 32.35 -11.73
C VAL A 549 -5.48 31.26 -11.09
N PRO A 550 -5.95 30.25 -11.85
CA PRO A 550 -6.81 29.22 -11.28
C PRO A 550 -5.98 28.19 -10.50
N SER A 551 -6.42 27.86 -9.29
CA SER A 551 -5.90 26.75 -8.49
C SER A 551 -6.89 25.60 -8.61
N ILE A 552 -6.69 24.71 -9.58
CA ILE A 552 -7.64 23.63 -9.94
C ILE A 552 -7.24 22.34 -9.23
N LEU A 553 -8.25 21.53 -8.84
CA LEU A 553 -8.08 20.22 -8.21
C LEU A 553 -7.36 20.27 -6.85
N ARG A 554 -7.65 21.31 -6.05
CA ARG A 554 -7.10 21.53 -4.70
C ARG A 554 -7.25 20.30 -3.82
N GLY A 555 -6.20 19.99 -3.06
CA GLY A 555 -6.11 18.79 -2.24
C GLY A 555 -6.21 17.46 -3.01
N PHE A 556 -6.06 17.49 -4.34
CA PHE A 556 -6.29 16.36 -5.24
C PHE A 556 -7.70 15.78 -5.06
N SER A 557 -8.73 16.59 -5.31
CA SER A 557 -10.13 16.24 -4.97
C SER A 557 -10.71 15.05 -5.73
N ALA A 558 -10.05 14.61 -6.80
CA ALA A 558 -10.38 13.39 -7.55
C ALA A 558 -9.12 12.77 -8.18
N PRO A 559 -9.04 11.43 -8.34
CA PRO A 559 -7.89 10.74 -8.88
C PRO A 559 -7.84 10.82 -10.42
N VAL A 560 -7.56 12.02 -10.93
CA VAL A 560 -7.55 12.34 -12.36
C VAL A 560 -6.24 12.99 -12.80
N ILE A 561 -5.93 12.89 -14.09
CA ILE A 561 -4.85 13.65 -14.72
C ILE A 561 -5.41 15.01 -15.13
N LEU A 562 -4.99 16.08 -14.47
CA LEU A 562 -5.38 17.44 -14.82
C LEU A 562 -4.50 17.99 -15.97
N GLU A 563 -5.14 18.25 -17.10
CA GLU A 563 -4.58 18.86 -18.30
C GLU A 563 -5.00 20.33 -18.37
N TYR A 564 -4.13 21.22 -17.88
CA TYR A 564 -4.30 22.67 -17.98
C TYR A 564 -2.96 23.29 -18.39
N GLU A 565 -2.99 24.13 -19.41
CA GLU A 565 -1.80 24.78 -19.99
C GLU A 565 -1.35 25.98 -19.15
N TYR A 566 -0.92 25.73 -17.92
CA TYR A 566 -0.38 26.79 -17.07
C TYR A 566 0.84 27.44 -17.73
N SER A 567 0.90 28.76 -17.75
CA SER A 567 2.15 29.47 -18.03
C SER A 567 3.14 29.30 -16.87
N ASP A 568 4.42 29.47 -17.13
CA ASP A 568 5.44 29.45 -16.07
C ASP A 568 5.16 30.52 -15.01
N ALA A 569 4.67 31.70 -15.43
CA ALA A 569 4.28 32.77 -14.51
C ALA A 569 3.13 32.36 -13.58
N GLN A 570 2.12 31.65 -14.09
CA GLN A 570 1.03 31.12 -13.27
C GLN A 570 1.53 30.07 -12.28
N LEU A 571 2.38 29.13 -12.71
CA LEU A 571 2.95 28.13 -11.80
C LEU A 571 3.82 28.77 -10.71
N LEU A 572 4.62 29.78 -11.06
CA LEU A 572 5.42 30.53 -10.09
C LEU A 572 4.54 31.30 -9.09
N ALA A 573 3.44 31.88 -9.55
CA ALA A 573 2.46 32.55 -8.69
C ALA A 573 1.78 31.55 -7.72
N LEU A 574 1.36 30.38 -8.21
CA LEU A 574 0.77 29.33 -7.37
C LEU A 574 1.77 28.82 -6.33
N LEU A 575 3.02 28.53 -6.72
CA LEU A 575 4.08 28.10 -5.80
C LEU A 575 4.34 29.13 -4.69
N ALA A 576 4.31 30.42 -5.04
CA ALA A 576 4.57 31.50 -4.10
C ALA A 576 3.38 31.80 -3.18
N HIS A 577 2.13 31.72 -3.68
CA HIS A 577 0.99 32.37 -3.04
C HIS A 577 -0.26 31.51 -2.83
N ASP A 578 -0.36 30.32 -3.42
CA ASP A 578 -1.60 29.53 -3.32
C ASP A 578 -1.93 29.18 -1.86
N ALA A 579 -3.19 29.40 -1.48
CA ALA A 579 -3.69 29.09 -0.15
C ALA A 579 -3.78 27.57 0.10
N ASP A 580 -3.88 26.76 -0.96
CA ASP A 580 -3.85 25.29 -0.87
C ASP A 580 -2.40 24.79 -0.89
N PRO A 581 -1.86 24.24 0.22
CA PRO A 581 -0.46 23.81 0.26
C PRO A 581 -0.17 22.67 -0.71
N PHE A 582 -1.16 21.82 -1.00
CA PHE A 582 -1.02 20.76 -1.99
C PHE A 582 -0.76 21.35 -3.39
N ASN A 583 -1.53 22.35 -3.83
CA ASN A 583 -1.34 22.99 -5.13
C ASN A 583 -0.07 23.88 -5.19
N ARG A 584 0.39 24.44 -4.06
CA ARG A 584 1.74 25.03 -3.98
C ARG A 584 2.81 24.00 -4.34
N TRP A 585 2.76 22.81 -3.74
CA TRP A 585 3.67 21.71 -4.05
C TRP A 585 3.52 21.26 -5.51
N GLU A 586 2.30 21.06 -5.98
CA GLU A 586 1.99 20.64 -7.36
C GLU A 586 2.61 21.59 -8.39
N ALA A 587 2.56 22.90 -8.14
CA ALA A 587 3.12 23.89 -9.05
C ALA A 587 4.64 23.73 -9.22
N ALA A 588 5.37 23.45 -8.12
CA ALA A 588 6.80 23.14 -8.18
C ALA A 588 7.06 21.84 -8.96
N GLN A 589 6.26 20.80 -8.74
CA GLN A 589 6.39 19.53 -9.46
C GLN A 589 6.16 19.71 -10.97
N ARG A 590 5.15 20.50 -11.36
CA ARG A 590 4.85 20.81 -12.78
C ARG A 590 5.97 21.59 -13.44
N LEU A 591 6.55 22.58 -12.76
CA LEU A 591 7.71 23.33 -13.25
C LEU A 591 8.91 22.41 -13.48
N ALA A 592 9.26 21.57 -12.50
CA ALA A 592 10.38 20.65 -12.59
C ALA A 592 10.16 19.58 -13.67
N LEU A 593 8.95 19.03 -13.77
CA LEU A 593 8.58 18.04 -14.77
C LEU A 593 8.62 18.61 -16.20
N ARG A 594 8.10 19.83 -16.41
CA ARG A 594 8.17 20.52 -17.70
C ARG A 594 9.62 20.70 -18.16
N ALA A 595 10.49 21.17 -17.26
CA ALA A 595 11.91 21.29 -17.52
C ALA A 595 12.56 19.94 -17.89
N ALA A 596 12.23 18.87 -17.16
CA ALA A 596 12.73 17.53 -17.44
C ALA A 596 12.30 17.04 -18.84
N ILE A 597 11.00 17.13 -19.16
CA ILE A 597 10.46 16.68 -20.45
C ILE A 597 11.07 17.47 -21.61
N GLN A 598 11.21 18.80 -21.48
CA GLN A 598 11.87 19.63 -22.50
C GLN A 598 13.32 19.18 -22.74
N ALA A 599 14.09 18.92 -21.68
CA ALA A 599 15.47 18.43 -21.79
C ALA A 599 15.56 17.01 -22.37
N ILE A 600 14.59 16.13 -22.05
CA ILE A 600 14.50 14.77 -22.61
C ILE A 600 14.12 14.81 -24.10
N ASN A 601 13.35 15.80 -24.56
CA ASN A 601 12.95 15.88 -25.95
C ASN A 601 13.92 16.67 -26.84
N ALA A 602 14.87 17.42 -26.27
CA ALA A 602 15.87 18.17 -27.02
C ALA A 602 16.76 17.26 -27.90
N PRO A 603 17.37 17.73 -29.00
CA PRO A 603 18.39 16.97 -29.73
C PRO A 603 19.61 16.69 -28.82
N VAL A 604 20.27 15.52 -28.97
CA VAL A 604 21.42 15.13 -28.11
C VAL A 604 22.56 16.16 -28.15
N ALA A 605 22.81 16.78 -29.32
CA ALA A 605 23.80 17.84 -29.48
C ALA A 605 23.41 19.20 -28.83
N GLY A 606 22.19 19.31 -28.30
CA GLY A 606 21.66 20.50 -27.62
C GLY A 606 20.94 20.20 -26.30
N ALA A 607 21.15 19.00 -25.73
CA ALA A 607 20.63 18.68 -24.40
C ALA A 607 21.31 19.60 -23.40
N SER A 608 20.53 20.46 -22.74
CA SER A 608 21.06 21.41 -21.75
C SER A 608 21.64 20.64 -20.57
N GLU A 609 22.90 20.91 -20.23
CA GLU A 609 23.52 20.48 -18.96
C GLU A 609 22.81 21.12 -17.74
N ALA A 610 21.96 22.12 -17.97
CA ALA A 610 21.17 22.84 -16.99
C ALA A 610 19.68 22.82 -17.37
N PRO A 611 18.92 21.75 -17.04
CA PRO A 611 17.51 21.64 -17.42
C PRO A 611 16.59 22.66 -16.72
N LEU A 612 16.89 23.06 -15.49
CA LEU A 612 16.08 24.01 -14.72
C LEU A 612 16.42 25.45 -15.12
N ASN A 613 15.42 26.30 -15.34
CA ASN A 613 15.66 27.72 -15.60
C ASN A 613 15.93 28.51 -14.29
N GLU A 614 16.45 29.73 -14.42
CA GLU A 614 16.79 30.58 -13.27
C GLU A 614 15.59 30.94 -12.40
N ALA A 615 14.42 31.18 -13.00
CA ALA A 615 13.19 31.50 -12.27
C ALA A 615 12.73 30.33 -11.38
N CYS A 616 12.85 29.09 -11.85
CA CYS A 616 12.54 27.89 -11.08
C CYS A 616 13.53 27.72 -9.91
N LEU A 617 14.84 27.92 -10.14
CA LEU A 617 15.84 27.89 -9.08
C LEU A 617 15.59 28.96 -8.01
N GLU A 618 15.25 30.18 -8.41
CA GLU A 618 14.92 31.26 -7.49
C GLU A 618 13.64 30.99 -6.70
N ALA A 619 12.63 30.37 -7.32
CA ALA A 619 11.41 29.97 -6.60
C ALA A 619 11.69 28.88 -5.56
N MET A 620 12.50 27.87 -5.91
CA MET A 620 12.96 26.84 -4.98
C MET A 620 13.78 27.44 -3.82
N ARG A 621 14.64 28.42 -4.12
CA ARG A 621 15.39 29.19 -3.11
C ARG A 621 14.47 29.90 -2.14
N ARG A 622 13.44 30.58 -2.64
CA ARG A 622 12.45 31.28 -1.81
C ARG A 622 11.72 30.33 -0.89
N VAL A 623 11.28 29.18 -1.38
CA VAL A 623 10.65 28.14 -0.55
C VAL A 623 11.58 27.67 0.56
N LEU A 624 12.85 27.38 0.23
CA LEU A 624 13.83 26.92 1.21
C LEU A 624 14.06 27.96 2.31
N ARG A 625 14.13 29.25 1.94
CA ARG A 625 14.34 30.39 2.85
C ARG A 625 13.08 30.87 3.59
N ASP A 626 11.89 30.42 3.23
CA ASP A 626 10.63 30.91 3.81
C ASP A 626 10.46 30.43 5.27
N PRO A 627 10.51 31.30 6.29
CA PRO A 627 10.40 30.88 7.69
C PRO A 627 8.97 30.45 8.09
N ALA A 628 7.95 30.74 7.27
CA ALA A 628 6.56 30.39 7.55
C ALA A 628 6.19 28.97 7.11
N LEU A 629 7.01 28.33 6.26
CA LEU A 629 6.79 26.97 5.77
C LEU A 629 7.38 25.93 6.71
N ASP A 630 6.62 24.85 6.93
CA ASP A 630 7.11 23.68 7.68
C ASP A 630 8.27 22.99 6.94
N ALA A 631 9.22 22.43 7.70
CA ALA A 631 10.41 21.81 7.14
C ALA A 631 10.11 20.58 6.27
N ALA A 632 9.12 19.76 6.62
CA ALA A 632 8.70 18.62 5.78
C ALA A 632 8.08 19.11 4.47
N PHE A 633 7.30 20.19 4.52
CA PHE A 633 6.73 20.78 3.33
C PHE A 633 7.82 21.32 2.39
N LYS A 634 8.82 22.04 2.92
CA LYS A 634 9.99 22.49 2.14
C LYS A 634 10.71 21.33 1.48
N GLU A 635 10.97 20.26 2.23
CA GLU A 635 11.62 19.04 1.73
C GLU A 635 10.85 18.50 0.52
N LEU A 636 9.55 18.28 0.63
CA LEU A 636 8.72 17.73 -0.44
C LEU A 636 8.64 18.62 -1.69
N VAL A 637 8.62 19.95 -1.53
CA VAL A 637 8.65 20.90 -2.65
C VAL A 637 9.97 20.81 -3.41
N LEU A 638 11.09 20.64 -2.67
CA LEU A 638 12.43 20.56 -3.22
C LEU A 638 12.82 19.15 -3.71
N THR A 639 12.05 18.11 -3.34
CA THR A 639 12.20 16.78 -3.91
C THR A 639 11.79 16.80 -5.39
N LEU A 640 12.75 16.51 -6.28
CA LEU A 640 12.45 16.39 -7.71
C LEU A 640 11.54 15.19 -8.03
N PRO A 641 10.70 15.29 -9.07
CA PRO A 641 10.00 14.16 -9.68
C PRO A 641 10.87 12.91 -9.82
N SER A 642 10.34 11.73 -9.48
CA SER A 642 11.07 10.46 -9.64
C SER A 642 11.24 10.10 -11.12
N GLU A 643 12.23 9.26 -11.43
CA GLU A 643 12.44 8.76 -12.81
C GLU A 643 11.21 8.04 -13.34
N THR A 644 10.58 7.21 -12.50
CA THR A 644 9.31 6.54 -12.81
C THR A 644 8.22 7.55 -13.17
N TYR A 645 8.04 8.61 -12.36
CA TYR A 645 7.00 9.60 -12.65
C TYR A 645 7.28 10.36 -13.95
N ILE A 646 8.53 10.75 -14.20
CA ILE A 646 8.94 11.42 -15.45
C ILE A 646 8.68 10.49 -16.65
N ALA A 647 9.08 9.22 -16.57
CA ALA A 647 8.87 8.23 -17.62
C ALA A 647 7.39 8.05 -17.96
N GLU A 648 6.50 8.15 -16.97
CA GLU A 648 5.07 8.04 -17.20
C GLU A 648 4.47 9.17 -18.02
N GLN A 649 5.12 10.35 -18.03
CA GLN A 649 4.70 11.50 -18.82
C GLN A 649 5.18 11.45 -20.27
N LEU A 650 6.04 10.49 -20.63
CA LEU A 650 6.58 10.33 -21.98
C LEU A 650 5.77 9.29 -22.76
N GLU A 651 5.61 9.51 -24.07
CA GLU A 651 5.01 8.51 -24.97
C GLU A 651 5.96 7.33 -25.21
N MET A 652 7.25 7.62 -25.40
CA MET A 652 8.32 6.64 -25.55
C MET A 652 9.42 6.93 -24.53
N VAL A 653 9.78 5.91 -23.75
CA VAL A 653 10.69 6.05 -22.61
C VAL A 653 12.07 5.52 -22.97
N ASP A 654 13.06 6.40 -23.05
CA ASP A 654 14.47 6.04 -22.96
C ASP A 654 14.90 6.19 -21.47
N PRO A 655 15.03 5.08 -20.72
CA PRO A 655 15.31 5.16 -19.28
C PRO A 655 16.67 5.77 -18.97
N GLN A 656 17.67 5.55 -19.83
CA GLN A 656 19.00 6.13 -19.65
C GLN A 656 18.95 7.65 -19.82
N ARG A 657 18.16 8.12 -20.78
CA ARG A 657 17.97 9.56 -20.98
C ARG A 657 17.22 10.22 -19.82
N VAL A 658 16.17 9.58 -19.29
CA VAL A 658 15.46 10.05 -18.09
C VAL A 658 16.42 10.14 -16.91
N HIS A 659 17.21 9.10 -16.68
CA HIS A 659 18.21 9.04 -15.61
C HIS A 659 19.23 10.18 -15.72
N LEU A 660 19.83 10.38 -16.90
CA LEU A 660 20.80 11.45 -17.15
C LEU A 660 20.24 12.86 -16.89
N VAL A 661 19.03 13.15 -17.39
CA VAL A 661 18.39 14.47 -17.19
C VAL A 661 18.08 14.70 -15.72
N ARG A 662 17.58 13.68 -15.01
CA ARG A 662 17.28 13.82 -13.58
C ARG A 662 18.54 14.04 -12.75
N GLU A 663 19.63 13.32 -13.04
CA GLU A 663 20.92 13.56 -12.37
C GLU A 663 21.48 14.97 -12.66
N ALA A 664 21.30 15.48 -13.89
CA ALA A 664 21.68 16.85 -14.24
C ALA A 664 20.87 17.90 -13.44
N MET A 665 19.56 17.72 -13.32
CA MET A 665 18.71 18.59 -12.49
C MET A 665 19.14 18.57 -11.02
N ARG A 666 19.47 17.39 -10.48
CA ARG A 666 19.98 17.26 -9.11
C ARG A 666 21.30 18.01 -8.93
N ALA A 667 22.23 17.86 -9.87
CA ALA A 667 23.51 18.57 -9.84
C ALA A 667 23.31 20.09 -9.91
N GLN A 668 22.35 20.55 -10.72
CA GLN A 668 22.01 21.96 -10.84
C GLN A 668 21.43 22.54 -9.55
N LEU A 669 20.50 21.84 -8.89
CA LEU A 669 19.98 22.24 -7.56
C LEU A 669 21.08 22.22 -6.49
N ALA A 670 21.98 21.23 -6.55
CA ALA A 670 23.10 21.12 -5.62
C ALA A 670 24.02 22.35 -5.69
N ALA A 671 24.41 22.74 -6.91
CA ALA A 671 25.30 23.86 -7.15
C ALA A 671 24.59 25.22 -6.98
N GLY A 672 23.39 25.38 -7.55
CA GLY A 672 22.66 26.64 -7.60
C GLY A 672 22.11 27.09 -6.25
N LEU A 673 21.86 26.16 -5.32
CA LEU A 673 21.35 26.43 -3.98
C LEU A 673 22.37 26.05 -2.89
N PHE A 674 23.65 25.95 -3.21
CA PHE A 674 24.68 25.46 -2.27
C PHE A 674 24.62 26.15 -0.90
N ALA A 675 24.71 27.49 -0.87
CA ALA A 675 24.65 28.26 0.38
C ALA A 675 23.32 28.10 1.13
N ASP A 676 22.22 27.90 0.40
CA ASP A 676 20.89 27.69 0.97
C ASP A 676 20.79 26.31 1.63
N TRP A 677 21.42 25.29 1.04
CA TRP A 677 21.55 23.97 1.65
C TRP A 677 22.42 23.99 2.90
N GLU A 678 23.52 24.75 2.89
CA GLU A 678 24.35 24.93 4.08
C GLU A 678 23.51 25.52 5.22
N GLN A 679 22.77 26.60 4.94
CA GLN A 679 21.90 27.25 5.92
C GLN A 679 20.82 26.29 6.44
N ALA A 680 20.10 25.60 5.54
CA ALA A 680 19.06 24.65 5.92
C ALA A 680 19.60 23.51 6.80
N TYR A 681 20.79 23.00 6.49
CA TYR A 681 21.43 22.00 7.35
C TYR A 681 21.75 22.57 8.73
N GLU A 682 22.40 23.73 8.82
CA GLU A 682 22.80 24.33 10.09
C GLU A 682 21.59 24.69 10.98
N GLU A 683 20.47 25.11 10.40
CA GLU A 683 19.22 25.42 11.13
C GLU A 683 18.49 24.16 11.64
N HIS A 684 18.58 23.05 10.92
CA HIS A 684 17.75 21.86 11.16
C HIS A 684 18.50 20.64 11.71
N ARG A 685 19.84 20.62 11.71
CA ARG A 685 20.65 19.47 12.19
C ARG A 685 20.45 19.13 13.66
N ASP A 686 20.09 20.11 14.49
CA ASP A 686 19.95 19.97 15.94
C ASP A 686 18.46 19.95 16.33
N THR A 687 17.92 18.74 16.49
CA THR A 687 16.50 18.51 16.83
C THR A 687 16.24 18.25 18.32
N GLY A 688 17.29 18.24 19.16
CA GLY A 688 17.17 17.90 20.58
C GLY A 688 17.05 16.40 20.82
N PRO A 689 16.40 15.95 21.92
CA PRO A 689 16.05 14.55 22.11
C PRO A 689 15.22 14.01 20.94
N TYR A 690 15.43 12.75 20.56
CA TYR A 690 14.67 12.16 19.47
C TYR A 690 13.17 12.10 19.82
N SER A 691 12.35 12.53 18.86
CA SER A 691 10.89 12.42 18.89
C SER A 691 10.42 12.16 17.45
N PRO A 692 9.55 11.16 17.23
CA PRO A 692 9.03 10.84 15.89
C PRO A 692 7.88 11.76 15.45
N ASP A 693 7.54 12.81 16.21
CA ASP A 693 6.47 13.75 15.88
C ASP A 693 6.69 14.43 14.51
N PRO A 694 5.61 14.84 13.81
CA PRO A 694 5.71 15.41 12.46
C PRO A 694 6.69 16.57 12.32
N ARG A 695 6.76 17.47 13.31
CA ARG A 695 7.62 18.66 13.27
C ARG A 695 9.09 18.27 13.38
N SER A 696 9.43 17.42 14.35
CA SER A 696 10.81 16.93 14.52
C SER A 696 11.29 16.11 13.32
N SER A 697 10.41 15.25 12.80
CA SER A 697 10.67 14.42 11.61
C SER A 697 10.89 15.28 10.36
N GLY A 698 10.08 16.32 10.15
CA GLY A 698 10.24 17.27 9.04
C GLY A 698 11.60 17.99 9.05
N ARG A 699 12.09 18.39 10.22
CA ARG A 699 13.42 19.02 10.36
C ARG A 699 14.53 18.04 9.96
N ARG A 700 14.47 16.78 10.41
CA ARG A 700 15.45 15.75 10.04
C ARG A 700 15.41 15.41 8.55
N ALA A 701 14.22 15.37 7.96
CA ALA A 701 14.04 15.16 6.52
C ALA A 701 14.73 16.27 5.70
N LEU A 702 14.47 17.54 6.03
CA LEU A 702 15.10 18.67 5.33
C LEU A 702 16.63 18.71 5.54
N ALA A 703 17.12 18.42 6.74
CA ALA A 703 18.56 18.32 7.00
C ALA A 703 19.22 17.17 6.20
N GLY A 704 18.55 16.03 6.06
CA GLY A 704 19.01 14.92 5.24
C GLY A 704 19.03 15.22 3.74
N LEU A 705 18.02 15.92 3.25
CA LEU A 705 17.97 16.40 1.87
C LEU A 705 19.13 17.38 1.60
N ALA A 706 19.36 18.34 2.50
CA ALA A 706 20.47 19.28 2.42
C ALA A 706 21.83 18.56 2.36
N LEU A 707 22.08 17.59 3.25
CA LEU A 707 23.32 16.79 3.22
C LEU A 707 23.51 16.06 1.88
N SER A 708 22.43 15.52 1.31
CA SER A 708 22.48 14.83 0.03
C SER A 708 22.91 15.76 -1.11
N TYR A 709 22.35 16.98 -1.16
CA TYR A 709 22.73 17.98 -2.16
C TYR A 709 24.14 18.55 -1.93
N LEU A 710 24.55 18.77 -0.68
CA LEU A 710 25.91 19.24 -0.35
C LEU A 710 26.98 18.20 -0.74
N CYS A 711 26.73 16.92 -0.48
CA CYS A 711 27.62 15.84 -0.95
C CYS A 711 27.64 15.72 -2.48
N LEU A 712 26.50 15.93 -3.14
CA LEU A 712 26.43 15.92 -4.60
C LEU A 712 27.20 17.09 -5.21
N ALA A 713 27.08 18.30 -4.66
CA ALA A 713 27.85 19.47 -5.10
C ALA A 713 29.36 19.25 -4.94
N ALA A 714 29.78 18.65 -3.83
CA ALA A 714 31.18 18.34 -3.54
C ALA A 714 31.81 17.41 -4.59
N ARG A 715 31.03 16.53 -5.24
CA ARG A 715 31.52 15.68 -6.34
C ARG A 715 32.02 16.49 -7.53
N ALA A 716 31.34 17.58 -7.87
CA ALA A 716 31.70 18.42 -9.01
C ALA A 716 32.89 19.33 -8.71
N THR A 717 33.00 19.81 -7.47
CA THR A 717 34.04 20.76 -7.05
C THR A 717 35.31 20.10 -6.50
N GLY A 718 35.23 18.81 -6.13
CA GLY A 718 36.29 18.12 -5.40
C GLY A 718 36.39 18.53 -3.93
N ASP A 719 35.37 19.21 -3.39
CA ASP A 719 35.33 19.58 -1.98
C ASP A 719 35.31 18.33 -1.08
N THR A 720 36.08 18.38 0.00
CA THR A 720 36.17 17.30 0.98
C THR A 720 35.50 17.66 2.31
N VAL A 721 35.12 18.93 2.52
CA VAL A 721 34.55 19.43 3.77
C VAL A 721 33.17 18.83 4.01
N TRP A 722 32.23 18.98 3.08
CA TRP A 722 30.86 18.49 3.27
C TRP A 722 30.76 16.95 3.32
N PRO A 723 31.44 16.17 2.47
CA PRO A 723 31.50 14.72 2.64
C PRO A 723 32.14 14.31 3.98
N GLY A 724 33.17 15.03 4.43
CA GLY A 724 33.79 14.82 5.75
C GLY A 724 32.84 15.09 6.92
N ARG A 725 32.10 16.21 6.87
CA ARG A 725 31.05 16.56 7.83
C ARG A 725 29.92 15.54 7.83
N THR A 726 29.53 15.04 6.66
CA THR A 726 28.50 14.01 6.51
C THR A 726 28.94 12.70 7.14
N LEU A 727 30.18 12.26 6.90
CA LEU A 727 30.74 11.08 7.58
C LEU A 727 30.82 11.29 9.10
N GLN A 728 31.11 12.51 9.56
CA GLN A 728 31.10 12.83 10.99
C GLN A 728 29.69 12.74 11.56
N ARG A 729 28.69 13.31 10.88
CA ARG A 729 27.27 13.20 11.26
C ARG A 729 26.80 11.75 11.31
N PHE A 730 27.20 10.93 10.35
CA PHE A 730 26.94 9.49 10.37
C PHE A 730 27.49 8.82 11.65
N LYS A 731 28.66 9.23 12.14
CA LYS A 731 29.31 8.65 13.32
C LYS A 731 28.67 9.08 14.63
N ASP A 732 28.22 10.34 14.74
CA ASP A 732 27.73 10.93 15.98
C ASP A 732 26.21 11.08 16.07
N ALA A 733 25.46 10.81 14.99
CA ALA A 733 24.01 10.80 14.98
C ALA A 733 23.44 9.90 16.10
N GLY A 734 22.60 10.49 16.96
CA GLY A 734 21.96 9.81 18.10
C GLY A 734 20.71 8.99 17.75
N ASN A 735 20.26 9.05 16.50
CA ASN A 735 19.10 8.32 15.99
C ASN A 735 19.38 7.74 14.59
N MET A 736 18.56 6.76 14.17
CA MET A 736 18.70 6.10 12.88
C MET A 736 18.37 7.01 11.70
N THR A 737 17.39 7.92 11.80
CA THR A 737 17.05 8.85 10.69
C THR A 737 18.25 9.66 10.25
N ASP A 738 18.89 10.39 11.18
CA ASP A 738 20.03 11.24 10.85
C ASP A 738 21.24 10.43 10.38
N ARG A 739 21.47 9.27 11.01
CA ARG A 739 22.54 8.36 10.63
C ARG A 739 22.34 7.84 9.20
N PHE A 740 21.12 7.40 8.89
CA PHE A 740 20.79 6.85 7.58
C PHE A 740 20.75 7.93 6.51
N ASN A 741 20.26 9.13 6.81
CA ASN A 741 20.33 10.29 5.91
C ASN A 741 21.79 10.62 5.53
N ALA A 742 22.69 10.64 6.51
CA ALA A 742 24.11 10.86 6.26
C ALA A 742 24.75 9.72 5.43
N LEU A 743 24.41 8.46 5.73
CA LEU A 743 24.84 7.32 4.93
C LEU A 743 24.32 7.42 3.48
N GLN A 744 23.05 7.75 3.31
CA GLN A 744 22.41 7.89 2.01
C GLN A 744 23.01 9.03 1.20
N ALA A 745 23.36 10.16 1.82
CA ALA A 745 24.05 11.26 1.15
C ALA A 745 25.41 10.83 0.56
N LEU A 746 26.20 10.05 1.32
CA LEU A 746 27.49 9.52 0.84
C LEU A 746 27.32 8.48 -0.28
N VAL A 747 26.39 7.54 -0.14
CA VAL A 747 26.12 6.50 -1.15
C VAL A 747 25.56 7.12 -2.44
N SER A 748 24.55 7.98 -2.31
CA SER A 748 23.84 8.55 -3.45
C SER A 748 24.69 9.53 -4.26
N SER A 749 25.70 10.17 -3.63
CA SER A 749 26.69 11.00 -4.32
C SER A 749 27.82 10.20 -4.96
N GLY A 750 27.96 8.92 -4.63
CA GLY A 750 29.06 8.08 -5.10
C GLY A 750 30.41 8.45 -4.47
N HIS A 751 30.43 9.05 -3.28
CA HIS A 751 31.65 9.51 -2.65
C HIS A 751 32.47 8.34 -2.07
N ALA A 752 33.81 8.42 -2.10
CA ALA A 752 34.70 7.34 -1.64
C ALA A 752 34.51 6.96 -0.15
N LEU A 753 34.05 7.90 0.68
CA LEU A 753 33.74 7.66 2.10
C LEU A 753 32.51 6.75 2.32
N ALA A 754 31.69 6.52 1.29
CA ALA A 754 30.53 5.63 1.38
C ALA A 754 30.94 4.20 1.78
N ALA A 755 32.04 3.67 1.22
CA ALA A 755 32.52 2.32 1.55
C ALA A 755 32.86 2.17 3.04
N GLN A 756 33.52 3.17 3.63
CA GLN A 756 33.82 3.20 5.06
C GLN A 756 32.54 3.28 5.90
N ALA A 757 31.59 4.12 5.51
CA ALA A 757 30.33 4.29 6.23
C ALA A 757 29.46 3.01 6.16
N LEU A 758 29.35 2.38 4.99
CA LEU A 758 28.62 1.12 4.79
C LEU A 758 29.21 -0.02 5.61
N ALA A 759 30.54 -0.19 5.61
CA ALA A 759 31.20 -1.22 6.41
C ALA A 759 30.97 -1.00 7.92
N ARG A 760 31.05 0.26 8.37
CA ARG A 760 30.77 0.61 9.77
C ARG A 760 29.30 0.41 10.13
N PHE A 761 28.37 0.78 9.25
CA PHE A 761 26.93 0.59 9.49
C PHE A 761 26.59 -0.89 9.66
N HIS A 762 27.09 -1.73 8.76
CA HIS A 762 26.95 -3.19 8.87
C HIS A 762 27.55 -3.72 10.17
N ALA A 763 28.79 -3.33 10.52
CA ALA A 763 29.43 -3.79 11.75
C ALA A 763 28.65 -3.44 13.04
N ILE A 764 27.94 -2.29 13.05
CA ILE A 764 27.12 -1.85 14.19
C ILE A 764 25.80 -2.64 14.26
N PHE A 765 25.21 -2.96 13.10
CA PHE A 765 23.82 -3.41 12.99
C PHE A 765 23.62 -4.80 12.39
N LYS A 766 24.68 -5.59 12.19
CA LYS A 766 24.62 -6.95 11.62
C LYS A 766 23.61 -7.88 12.31
N ASP A 767 23.35 -7.66 13.60
CA ASP A 767 22.43 -8.46 14.40
C ASP A 767 20.99 -7.87 14.39
N GLU A 768 20.76 -6.76 13.71
CA GLU A 768 19.46 -6.09 13.55
C GLU A 768 18.94 -6.30 12.11
N ALA A 769 18.17 -7.37 11.91
CA ALA A 769 17.74 -7.80 10.57
C ALA A 769 17.12 -6.65 9.76
N LEU A 770 16.12 -5.93 10.29
CA LEU A 770 15.44 -4.84 9.57
C LEU A 770 16.37 -3.69 9.19
N VAL A 771 17.42 -3.44 9.97
CA VAL A 771 18.42 -2.43 9.66
C VAL A 771 19.31 -2.88 8.50
N ILE A 772 19.61 -4.18 8.44
CA ILE A 772 20.34 -4.78 7.32
C ILE A 772 19.51 -4.74 6.01
N ASP A 773 18.17 -4.83 6.06
CA ASP A 773 17.34 -4.56 4.87
C ASP A 773 17.57 -3.15 4.32
N LYS A 774 17.68 -2.13 5.20
CA LYS A 774 17.95 -0.75 4.77
C LYS A 774 19.33 -0.63 4.14
N TRP A 775 20.32 -1.30 4.71
CA TRP A 775 21.69 -1.35 4.19
C TRP A 775 21.76 -1.99 2.80
N PHE A 776 21.03 -3.09 2.57
CA PHE A 776 20.89 -3.71 1.25
C PHE A 776 20.18 -2.79 0.26
N SER A 777 19.02 -2.25 0.66
CA SER A 777 18.18 -1.41 -0.20
C SER A 777 18.89 -0.15 -0.67
N LEU A 778 19.64 0.50 0.23
CA LEU A 778 20.39 1.70 -0.10
C LEU A 778 21.46 1.45 -1.18
N GLN A 779 22.12 0.30 -1.14
CA GLN A 779 23.14 -0.06 -2.12
C GLN A 779 22.53 -0.50 -3.45
N ALA A 780 21.49 -1.33 -3.43
CA ALA A 780 20.82 -1.81 -4.64
C ALA A 780 20.03 -0.72 -5.38
N GLY A 781 19.53 0.28 -4.64
CA GLY A 781 18.82 1.44 -5.18
C GLY A 781 19.69 2.67 -5.45
N ALA A 782 21.02 2.57 -5.32
CA ALA A 782 21.91 3.71 -5.55
C ALA A 782 21.90 4.14 -7.04
N PRO A 783 22.04 5.45 -7.35
CA PRO A 783 22.10 5.91 -8.75
C PRO A 783 23.22 5.21 -9.53
N ASP A 784 22.87 4.59 -10.65
CA ASP A 784 23.82 3.84 -11.49
C ASP A 784 24.78 4.77 -12.22
N ARG A 785 26.06 4.38 -12.28
CA ARG A 785 27.11 5.17 -12.91
C ARG A 785 27.96 4.28 -13.80
N GLY A 786 27.45 4.06 -15.01
CA GLY A 786 28.14 3.23 -15.99
C GLY A 786 27.96 1.73 -15.74
N GLY A 787 26.84 1.35 -15.13
CA GLY A 787 26.44 -0.03 -14.99
C GLY A 787 27.05 -0.79 -13.81
N ASP A 788 27.49 -0.09 -12.77
CA ASP A 788 28.18 -0.62 -11.60
C ASP A 788 27.25 -1.27 -10.56
N ILE A 789 25.94 -1.00 -10.61
CA ILE A 789 24.99 -1.47 -9.60
C ILE A 789 24.64 -2.96 -9.77
N LEU A 790 24.43 -3.46 -10.99
CA LEU A 790 24.08 -4.89 -11.17
C LEU A 790 25.19 -5.85 -10.65
N PRO A 791 26.50 -5.60 -10.92
CA PRO A 791 27.57 -6.35 -10.27
C PRO A 791 27.51 -6.32 -8.73
N LEU A 792 27.25 -5.15 -8.15
CA LEU A 792 27.10 -4.97 -6.70
C LEU A 792 25.90 -5.78 -6.17
N VAL A 793 24.75 -5.73 -6.83
CA VAL A 793 23.55 -6.52 -6.46
C VAL A 793 23.86 -8.02 -6.46
N LYS A 794 24.57 -8.53 -7.48
CA LYS A 794 25.00 -9.94 -7.54
C LYS A 794 25.98 -10.30 -6.41
N GLN A 795 26.78 -9.34 -5.93
CA GLN A 795 27.64 -9.52 -4.76
C GLN A 795 26.84 -9.53 -3.45
N LEU A 796 25.88 -8.61 -3.29
CA LEU A 796 25.01 -8.53 -2.11
C LEU A 796 24.18 -9.81 -1.93
N MET A 797 23.73 -10.44 -3.02
CA MET A 797 23.05 -11.74 -2.96
C MET A 797 23.93 -12.90 -2.44
N LYS A 798 25.25 -12.73 -2.41
CA LYS A 798 26.20 -13.70 -1.85
C LYS A 798 26.59 -13.36 -0.40
N HIS A 799 26.08 -12.26 0.14
CA HIS A 799 26.37 -11.84 1.50
C HIS A 799 25.78 -12.85 2.51
N PRO A 800 26.46 -13.18 3.62
CA PRO A 800 25.98 -14.15 4.60
C PRO A 800 24.61 -13.80 5.20
N ASP A 801 24.30 -12.50 5.30
CA ASP A 801 23.01 -12.02 5.82
C ASP A 801 21.89 -11.97 4.77
N PHE A 802 22.14 -12.42 3.54
CA PHE A 802 21.12 -12.52 2.50
C PHE A 802 20.58 -13.94 2.38
N SER A 803 19.25 -14.07 2.30
CA SER A 803 18.57 -15.32 2.01
C SER A 803 17.37 -15.05 1.11
N LEU A 804 17.30 -15.72 -0.04
CA LEU A 804 16.17 -15.58 -0.97
C LEU A 804 14.86 -16.11 -0.39
N LYS A 805 14.92 -16.99 0.63
CA LYS A 805 13.74 -17.56 1.28
C LYS A 805 13.02 -16.57 2.20
N ASN A 806 13.69 -15.52 2.64
CA ASN A 806 13.06 -14.46 3.44
C ASN A 806 12.53 -13.37 2.50
N PRO A 807 11.21 -13.08 2.50
CA PRO A 807 10.62 -12.09 1.61
C PRO A 807 11.20 -10.67 1.79
N ASN A 808 11.54 -10.27 3.02
CA ASN A 808 12.12 -8.95 3.29
C ASN A 808 13.52 -8.82 2.67
N ARG A 809 14.38 -9.84 2.79
CA ARG A 809 15.69 -9.90 2.13
C ARG A 809 15.56 -9.83 0.61
N ALA A 810 14.67 -10.63 0.03
CA ALA A 810 14.42 -10.62 -1.42
C ALA A 810 14.00 -9.22 -1.90
N ARG A 811 13.11 -8.54 -1.16
CA ARG A 811 12.70 -7.15 -1.45
C ARG A 811 13.86 -6.17 -1.33
N SER A 812 14.64 -6.26 -0.25
CA SER A 812 15.72 -5.32 0.04
C SER A 812 16.82 -5.28 -1.03
N VAL A 813 17.07 -6.39 -1.72
CA VAL A 813 18.11 -6.47 -2.78
C VAL A 813 17.50 -6.48 -4.18
N ILE A 814 16.63 -7.44 -4.47
CA ILE A 814 16.15 -7.71 -5.83
C ILE A 814 15.10 -6.67 -6.24
N PHE A 815 14.13 -6.39 -5.37
CA PHE A 815 13.08 -5.41 -5.70
C PHE A 815 13.65 -3.99 -5.70
N SER A 816 14.55 -3.66 -4.78
CA SER A 816 15.26 -2.38 -4.80
C SER A 816 15.98 -2.14 -6.13
N TYR A 817 16.60 -3.17 -6.71
CA TYR A 817 17.21 -3.06 -8.04
C TYR A 817 16.15 -2.97 -9.16
N CYS A 818 15.16 -3.86 -9.19
CA CYS A 818 14.21 -3.95 -10.31
C CYS A 818 13.15 -2.84 -10.31
N ASN A 819 12.67 -2.38 -9.15
CA ASN A 819 11.55 -1.43 -9.07
C ASN A 819 12.01 -0.01 -8.74
N ALA A 820 13.07 0.14 -7.95
CA ALA A 820 13.50 1.45 -7.46
C ALA A 820 14.70 2.03 -8.22
N ASN A 821 15.26 1.32 -9.19
CA ASN A 821 16.45 1.75 -9.94
C ASN A 821 16.32 1.53 -11.46
N PRO A 822 15.39 2.23 -12.14
CA PRO A 822 15.18 2.04 -13.57
C PRO A 822 16.43 2.34 -14.41
N GLY A 823 17.25 3.33 -14.02
CA GLY A 823 18.56 3.59 -14.64
C GLY A 823 19.51 2.39 -14.61
N ALA A 824 19.50 1.59 -13.53
CA ALA A 824 20.33 0.39 -13.41
C ALA A 824 19.73 -0.87 -14.03
N LEU A 825 18.39 -1.00 -14.05
CA LEU A 825 17.69 -2.16 -14.61
C LEU A 825 17.72 -2.13 -16.14
N HIS A 826 17.35 -1.00 -16.74
CA HIS A 826 17.17 -0.84 -18.18
C HIS A 826 18.50 -0.56 -18.89
N ARG A 827 19.35 -1.58 -18.94
CA ARG A 827 20.69 -1.50 -19.53
C ARG A 827 20.68 -1.78 -21.04
N PRO A 828 21.54 -1.10 -21.83
CA PRO A 828 21.67 -1.37 -23.26
C PRO A 828 22.11 -2.80 -23.60
N ASP A 829 22.80 -3.47 -22.66
CA ASP A 829 23.30 -4.85 -22.83
C ASP A 829 22.30 -5.93 -22.39
N ALA A 830 21.07 -5.55 -22.04
CA ALA A 830 20.00 -6.43 -21.55
C ALA A 830 20.30 -7.22 -20.26
N ALA A 831 21.45 -7.02 -19.59
CA ALA A 831 21.86 -7.83 -18.46
C ALA A 831 20.92 -7.71 -17.25
N GLY A 832 20.26 -6.57 -17.08
CA GLY A 832 19.25 -6.36 -16.04
C GLY A 832 17.99 -7.19 -16.26
N TYR A 833 17.55 -7.35 -17.51
CA TYR A 833 16.38 -8.17 -17.85
C TYR A 833 16.65 -9.68 -17.72
N VAL A 834 17.86 -10.11 -18.11
CA VAL A 834 18.31 -11.50 -17.87
C VAL A 834 18.28 -11.79 -16.37
N PHE A 835 18.87 -10.89 -15.56
CA PHE A 835 18.84 -11.02 -14.09
C PHE A 835 17.41 -11.09 -13.57
N TRP A 836 16.52 -10.18 -13.99
CA TRP A 836 15.12 -10.18 -13.58
C TRP A 836 14.43 -11.53 -13.90
N SER A 837 14.58 -12.05 -15.13
CA SER A 837 13.91 -13.29 -15.54
C SER A 837 14.36 -14.49 -14.71
N GLU A 838 15.65 -14.59 -14.39
CA GLU A 838 16.19 -15.63 -13.54
C GLU A 838 15.62 -15.55 -12.12
N ARG A 839 15.54 -14.34 -11.55
CA ARG A 839 15.05 -14.14 -10.19
C ARG A 839 13.55 -14.40 -10.07
N VAL A 840 12.74 -14.03 -11.08
CA VAL A 840 11.31 -14.35 -11.10
C VAL A 840 11.10 -15.87 -11.13
N ILE A 841 11.79 -16.59 -12.02
CA ILE A 841 11.70 -18.06 -12.13
C ILE A 841 12.11 -18.75 -10.82
N GLU A 842 13.18 -18.27 -10.19
CA GLU A 842 13.71 -18.81 -8.93
C GLU A 842 12.75 -18.57 -7.76
N LEU A 843 12.20 -17.36 -7.65
CA LEU A 843 11.22 -17.01 -6.62
C LEU A 843 9.89 -17.75 -6.82
N ASP A 844 9.45 -17.97 -8.05
CA ASP A 844 8.18 -18.65 -8.36
C ASP A 844 8.13 -20.07 -7.78
N ALA A 845 9.28 -20.76 -7.76
CA ALA A 845 9.40 -22.08 -7.16
C ALA A 845 9.39 -22.07 -5.61
N ILE A 846 9.69 -20.94 -4.98
CA ILE A 846 9.80 -20.79 -3.52
C ILE A 846 8.51 -20.20 -2.94
N ASN A 847 8.07 -19.09 -3.54
CA ASN A 847 6.98 -18.24 -3.09
C ASN A 847 6.36 -17.50 -4.30
N PRO A 848 5.31 -18.07 -4.92
CA PRO A 848 4.60 -17.52 -6.08
C PRO A 848 4.15 -16.06 -5.93
N GLN A 849 3.62 -15.67 -4.76
CA GLN A 849 3.14 -14.31 -4.54
C GLN A 849 4.28 -13.28 -4.62
N VAL A 850 5.44 -13.60 -4.05
CA VAL A 850 6.61 -12.73 -4.15
C VAL A 850 7.12 -12.66 -5.59
N ALA A 851 7.11 -13.79 -6.31
CA ALA A 851 7.52 -13.83 -7.72
C ALA A 851 6.61 -12.99 -8.63
N ALA A 852 5.29 -13.13 -8.48
CA ALA A 852 4.31 -12.36 -9.23
C ALA A 852 4.48 -10.86 -9.00
N ARG A 853 4.71 -10.42 -7.75
CA ARG A 853 5.02 -9.02 -7.44
C ARG A 853 6.31 -8.51 -8.08
N LEU A 854 7.36 -9.35 -8.16
CA LEU A 854 8.58 -8.98 -8.88
C LEU A 854 8.35 -8.91 -10.39
N ALA A 855 7.49 -9.78 -10.93
CA ALA A 855 7.21 -9.83 -12.36
C ALA A 855 6.60 -8.50 -12.87
N ARG A 856 5.84 -7.81 -12.01
CA ARG A 856 5.24 -6.51 -12.30
C ARG A 856 6.23 -5.37 -12.56
N ALA A 857 7.50 -5.55 -12.23
CA ALA A 857 8.57 -4.59 -12.56
C ALA A 857 8.63 -4.24 -14.06
N LEU A 858 8.17 -5.15 -14.93
CA LEU A 858 8.15 -4.98 -16.38
C LEU A 858 6.75 -4.80 -16.96
N ASP A 859 5.72 -4.47 -16.17
CA ASP A 859 4.35 -4.20 -16.67
C ASP A 859 4.32 -3.07 -17.74
N ARG A 860 5.29 -2.14 -17.69
CA ARG A 860 5.40 -0.98 -18.59
C ARG A 860 6.40 -1.18 -19.73
N TRP A 861 6.79 -2.42 -20.05
CA TRP A 861 7.82 -2.70 -21.06
C TRP A 861 7.51 -2.13 -22.46
N SER A 862 6.23 -2.05 -22.83
CA SER A 862 5.80 -1.58 -24.17
C SER A 862 6.05 -0.09 -24.41
N LYS A 863 6.15 0.73 -23.35
CA LYS A 863 6.50 2.16 -23.44
C LYS A 863 7.99 2.40 -23.67
N LEU A 864 8.85 1.40 -23.41
CA LEU A 864 10.29 1.56 -23.56
C LEU A 864 10.67 1.86 -25.03
N ALA A 865 11.75 2.61 -25.23
CA ALA A 865 12.40 2.77 -26.53
C ALA A 865 13.18 1.50 -26.92
N GLU A 866 13.53 1.35 -28.19
CA GLU A 866 14.50 0.33 -28.59
C GLU A 866 15.92 0.75 -28.16
N PRO A 867 16.81 -0.21 -27.80
CA PRO A 867 16.63 -1.67 -27.81
C PRO A 867 15.96 -2.25 -26.54
N TYR A 868 15.61 -1.41 -25.57
CA TYR A 868 15.11 -1.84 -24.26
C TYR A 868 13.79 -2.61 -24.34
N ARG A 869 12.88 -2.17 -25.20
CA ARG A 869 11.57 -2.78 -25.43
C ARG A 869 11.69 -4.23 -25.86
N SER A 870 12.44 -4.50 -26.93
CA SER A 870 12.62 -5.85 -27.46
C SER A 870 13.27 -6.79 -26.44
N ALA A 871 14.29 -6.31 -25.71
CA ALA A 871 14.98 -7.09 -24.70
C ALA A 871 14.11 -7.40 -23.46
N ALA A 872 13.30 -6.44 -23.00
CA ALA A 872 12.35 -6.67 -21.91
C ALA A 872 11.29 -7.71 -22.30
N ARG A 873 10.75 -7.61 -23.53
CA ARG A 873 9.79 -8.59 -24.07
C ARG A 873 10.35 -10.01 -24.08
N GLU A 874 11.59 -10.18 -24.54
CA GLU A 874 12.25 -11.49 -24.57
C GLU A 874 12.41 -12.09 -23.16
N ALA A 875 12.76 -11.26 -22.16
CA ALA A 875 12.84 -11.70 -20.78
C ALA A 875 11.48 -12.13 -20.23
N ILE A 876 10.39 -11.42 -20.53
CA ILE A 876 9.03 -11.81 -20.12
C ILE A 876 8.64 -13.12 -20.80
N MET A 877 8.92 -13.28 -22.10
CA MET A 877 8.67 -14.53 -22.83
C MET A 877 9.43 -15.72 -22.22
N ARG A 878 10.66 -15.51 -21.74
CA ARG A 878 11.44 -16.55 -21.05
C ARG A 878 10.77 -17.02 -19.76
N VAL A 879 10.19 -16.11 -18.97
CA VAL A 879 9.44 -16.47 -17.76
C VAL A 879 8.16 -17.22 -18.14
N ALA A 880 7.40 -16.70 -19.12
CA ALA A 880 6.16 -17.31 -19.61
C ALA A 880 6.36 -18.72 -20.20
N ALA A 881 7.55 -19.01 -20.74
CA ALA A 881 7.89 -20.32 -21.29
C ALA A 881 8.21 -21.40 -20.23
N LYS A 882 8.24 -21.06 -18.93
CA LYS A 882 8.45 -22.04 -17.85
C LYS A 882 7.24 -23.00 -17.76
N PRO A 883 7.42 -24.33 -17.94
CA PRO A 883 6.28 -25.27 -18.00
C PRO A 883 5.44 -25.40 -16.73
N ASP A 884 6.03 -25.18 -15.56
CA ASP A 884 5.43 -25.35 -14.24
C ASP A 884 5.27 -24.00 -13.50
N LEU A 885 5.02 -22.93 -14.25
CA LEU A 885 4.80 -21.59 -13.71
C LEU A 885 3.53 -21.56 -12.83
N SER A 886 3.61 -20.89 -11.67
CA SER A 886 2.44 -20.71 -10.80
C SER A 886 1.33 -19.90 -11.46
N LYS A 887 0.08 -20.04 -10.98
CA LYS A 887 -1.06 -19.23 -11.43
C LYS A 887 -0.79 -17.73 -11.21
N ASP A 888 -0.21 -17.38 -10.05
CA ASP A 888 0.15 -16.02 -9.67
C ASP A 888 1.03 -15.37 -10.75
N THR A 889 2.17 -15.99 -11.09
CA THR A 889 3.12 -15.42 -12.06
C THR A 889 2.61 -15.54 -13.49
N HIS A 890 1.89 -16.62 -13.84
CA HIS A 890 1.34 -16.85 -15.17
C HIS A 890 0.34 -15.76 -15.58
N GLU A 891 -0.57 -15.36 -14.68
CA GLU A 891 -1.54 -14.29 -14.98
C GLU A 891 -0.82 -12.96 -15.29
N VAL A 892 0.18 -12.59 -14.49
CA VAL A 892 0.93 -11.33 -14.66
C VAL A 892 1.68 -11.31 -16.00
N VAL A 893 2.49 -12.33 -16.31
CA VAL A 893 3.30 -12.32 -17.54
C VAL A 893 2.46 -12.48 -18.81
N THR A 894 1.36 -13.22 -18.75
CA THR A 894 0.45 -13.38 -19.90
C THR A 894 -0.27 -12.07 -20.21
N ARG A 895 -0.78 -11.38 -19.19
CA ARG A 895 -1.36 -10.04 -19.37
C ARG A 895 -0.31 -9.06 -19.88
N ALA A 896 0.91 -9.10 -19.34
CA ALA A 896 1.99 -8.24 -19.81
C ALA A 896 2.36 -8.44 -21.28
N LEU A 897 2.33 -9.67 -21.80
CA LEU A 897 2.61 -9.95 -23.22
C LEU A 897 1.46 -9.61 -24.17
N ALA A 898 0.24 -9.47 -23.65
CA ALA A 898 -0.94 -9.12 -24.43
C ALA A 898 -1.10 -7.61 -24.64
N GLY A 899 -0.53 -6.80 -23.74
CA GLY A 899 -0.45 -5.34 -23.85
C GLY A 899 0.79 -4.88 -24.62
#